data_AF-A0A3A8QYW8-F1
#
_entry.id   AF-A0A3A8QYW8-F1
#
_cell.length_a   1.000
_cell.length_b   1.000
_cell.length_c   1.000
_cell.angle_alpha   90.00
_cell.angle_beta   90.00
_cell.angle_gamma   90.00
#
_symmetry.space_group_name_H-M   'P 1'
#
loop_
_entity.id
_entity.type
_entity.pdbx_description
1 polymer ?
#
loop_
_entity_poly.entity_id
_entity_poly.type
_entity_poly.pdbx_seq_one_letter_code
_entity_poly.pdbx_strand_id
1 'polypeptide(L)'
;MSVRSVASFLRAASGRLALGALLGLLLFAAETVWLLKAGVVGVDIPLDGPYAALAAAVRPLLPGVILRVASVYMVAGGLLALAATVLASAWTRRGGWVALALMVPHWGVLLGFWAWDRALARPALFDDLPAARPALAWLVDHGEPWQARAAAGAWVAVHLSVLAVRAVQALRRLVASGDPEARRAERVAGAVVAGVVVVLAVAVTVRRVAPSVRQPLVVLIGIDAFRPDRLGDSGHGVAPHVERFLQDATLFTRAYTPVAQTEPAWRSLLTARWPYRTGVRYPLTPDARLVLAPTFAQRFAEAGWNTVFATDCSRFHFEGPASGFATRWQPPRGAINFALEKLRYRALGLFADNPVGAAWVPEFIDNRALAGIHDPMGYARRLSDGLVAQAGEGPLLFAFHATAAHFPGDPVYPFYRRYVSASEPLERRLRMHFAPVAPGAKGAWNREGAEGLYDELLAQADAQVGTLLDALRASGRYDDALIVLMSDHGESFHADRPDLAGATSVHGARLGDEENRILLAVKLPGGRGAGPGQVDALARLVDVGPTLLELSGLSLLPESDGASLAPLLRGEARPLAPLYAETGYTHVSPEVFDPGHWPGAPRTFDAYRLRPDGVVEMGDEAGTAVLREKDTGAFDGQRWVVDRPQADGSVRRTCMGDCAGPDALALADWLDDVRERAPESASRRVAGHVDDRNDPRTPGNVRPPQRLLRVWPGQPQGAAHPQPRGG
;
A
#
# COMPACT_ATOMS: atom_id res chain seq x y z
N MET A 1 13.68 32.54 37.76
CA MET A 1 14.67 32.62 36.65
C MET A 1 14.65 34.05 36.13
N SER A 2 15.77 34.78 36.17
CA SER A 2 15.82 36.14 35.60
C SER A 2 15.66 36.08 34.08
N VAL A 3 15.18 37.16 33.46
CA VAL A 3 15.07 37.31 31.99
C VAL A 3 16.41 37.00 31.29
N ARG A 4 17.54 37.33 31.92
CA ARG A 4 18.89 36.98 31.44
C ARG A 4 19.16 35.46 31.39
N SER A 5 18.61 34.69 32.33
CA SER A 5 18.77 33.21 32.35
C SER A 5 17.95 32.51 31.26
N VAL A 6 16.77 33.03 30.93
CA VAL A 6 15.93 32.52 29.83
C VAL A 6 16.57 32.85 28.48
N ALA A 7 17.05 34.07 28.28
CA ALA A 7 17.75 34.47 27.05
C ALA A 7 19.09 33.73 26.84
N SER A 8 19.77 33.33 27.92
CA SER A 8 20.96 32.47 27.87
C SER A 8 20.59 31.03 27.50
N PHE A 9 19.54 30.48 28.11
CA PHE A 9 19.04 29.15 27.79
C PHE A 9 18.56 29.05 26.34
N LEU A 10 17.79 30.04 25.85
CA LEU A 10 17.30 30.08 24.48
C LEU A 10 18.43 30.18 23.45
N ARG A 11 19.49 30.97 23.72
CA ARG A 11 20.69 31.03 22.86
C ARG A 11 21.49 29.73 22.87
N ALA A 12 21.59 29.06 24.02
CA ALA A 12 22.24 27.75 24.10
C ALA A 12 21.42 26.67 23.39
N ALA A 13 20.09 26.72 23.52
CA ALA A 13 19.16 25.81 22.86
C ALA A 13 19.17 26.00 21.34
N SER A 14 19.23 27.25 20.85
CA SER A 14 19.31 27.53 19.41
C SER A 14 20.61 27.01 18.79
N GLY A 15 21.75 27.16 19.48
CA GLY A 15 23.02 26.59 19.03
C GLY A 15 23.02 25.05 18.98
N ARG A 16 22.35 24.40 19.94
CA ARG A 16 22.23 22.93 19.99
C ARG A 16 21.24 22.39 18.97
N LEU A 17 20.15 23.12 18.71
CA LEU A 17 19.22 22.83 17.62
C LEU A 17 19.92 22.90 16.27
N ALA A 18 20.71 23.95 16.02
CA ALA A 18 21.48 24.10 14.79
C ALA A 18 22.52 22.98 14.61
N LEU A 19 23.22 22.59 15.69
CA LEU A 19 24.14 21.46 15.66
C LEU A 19 23.41 20.14 15.40
N GLY A 20 22.27 19.90 16.04
CA GLY A 20 21.43 18.72 15.79
C GLY A 20 20.95 18.64 14.35
N ALA A 21 20.49 19.77 13.81
CA ALA A 21 20.09 19.91 12.42
C ALA A 21 21.24 19.61 11.45
N LEU A 22 22.45 20.12 11.74
CA LEU A 22 23.65 19.82 10.97
C LEU A 22 24.03 18.33 11.05
N LEU A 23 23.97 17.71 12.23
CA LEU A 23 24.24 16.28 12.40
C LEU A 23 23.22 15.42 11.64
N GLY A 24 21.94 15.80 11.65
CA GLY A 24 20.92 15.19 10.83
C GLY A 24 21.25 15.28 9.34
N LEU A 25 21.64 16.46 8.86
CA LEU A 25 22.04 16.66 7.47
C LEU A 25 23.32 15.87 7.10
N LEU A 26 24.28 15.76 8.02
CA LEU A 26 25.48 14.93 7.83
C LEU A 26 25.13 13.44 7.77
N LEU A 27 24.18 12.97 8.58
CA LEU A 27 23.67 11.60 8.50
C LEU A 27 22.97 11.36 7.16
N PHE A 28 22.15 12.30 6.70
CA PHE A 28 21.53 12.25 5.38
C PHE A 28 22.59 12.16 4.27
N ALA A 29 23.63 13.01 4.32
CA ALA A 29 24.71 13.00 3.35
C ALA A 29 25.50 11.69 3.38
N ALA A 30 25.81 11.18 4.58
CA ALA A 30 26.52 9.92 4.75
C ALA A 30 25.72 8.71 4.22
N GLU A 31 24.43 8.60 4.55
CA GLU A 31 23.57 7.56 3.99
C GLU A 31 23.39 7.71 2.49
N THR A 32 23.26 8.93 1.96
CA THR A 32 23.18 9.17 0.52
C THR A 32 24.46 8.72 -0.20
N VAL A 33 25.64 9.07 0.34
CA VAL A 33 26.92 8.61 -0.21
C VAL A 33 27.06 7.09 -0.13
N TRP A 34 26.62 6.48 0.97
CA TRP A 34 26.60 5.02 1.12
C TRP A 34 25.68 4.37 0.09
N LEU A 35 24.45 4.87 -0.08
CA LEU A 35 23.49 4.39 -1.08
C LEU A 35 24.03 4.49 -2.51
N LEU A 36 24.72 5.59 -2.84
CA LEU A 36 25.36 5.80 -4.14
C LEU A 36 26.56 4.86 -4.36
N LYS A 37 27.35 4.57 -3.31
CA LYS A 37 28.54 3.70 -3.39
C LYS A 37 28.22 2.21 -3.35
N ALA A 38 27.18 1.81 -2.63
CA ALA A 38 26.78 0.41 -2.48
C ALA A 38 26.07 -0.15 -3.73
N GLY A 39 25.97 0.62 -4.82
CA GLY A 39 25.19 0.27 -6.01
C GLY A 39 23.67 0.18 -5.75
N VAL A 40 23.21 0.57 -4.56
CA VAL A 40 21.79 0.54 -4.15
C VAL A 40 21.01 1.64 -4.85
N VAL A 41 21.66 2.77 -5.13
CA VAL A 41 21.31 3.62 -6.27
C VAL A 41 22.13 3.12 -7.44
N GLY A 42 21.46 2.72 -8.50
CA GLY A 42 22.08 2.17 -9.70
C GLY A 42 22.98 3.13 -10.46
N VAL A 43 24.16 3.40 -9.91
CA VAL A 43 25.25 4.09 -10.60
C VAL A 43 25.98 3.11 -11.55
N ASP A 44 25.84 1.80 -11.33
CA ASP A 44 26.19 0.74 -12.28
C ASP A 44 24.97 0.22 -13.07
N ILE A 45 23.85 0.95 -13.09
CA ILE A 45 22.83 0.68 -14.12
C ILE A 45 23.40 1.25 -15.41
N PRO A 46 23.65 0.44 -16.45
CA PRO A 46 23.96 0.99 -17.76
C PRO A 46 22.86 1.99 -18.12
N LEU A 47 23.21 3.27 -18.27
CA LEU A 47 22.29 4.37 -18.58
C LEU A 47 21.83 4.32 -20.05
N ASP A 48 21.80 3.14 -20.63
CA ASP A 48 21.35 2.85 -21.99
C ASP A 48 19.95 2.22 -21.92
N GLY A 49 19.17 2.32 -23.01
CA GLY A 49 17.84 1.71 -23.10
C GLY A 49 16.80 2.27 -22.10
N PRO A 50 15.90 1.43 -21.54
CA PRO A 50 14.74 1.89 -20.76
C PRO A 50 15.11 2.62 -19.45
N TYR A 51 16.30 2.39 -18.91
CA TYR A 51 16.78 3.06 -17.69
C TYR A 51 17.27 4.49 -17.93
N ALA A 52 17.74 4.81 -19.15
CA ALA A 52 18.05 6.18 -19.57
C ALA A 52 16.79 7.06 -19.51
N ALA A 53 15.69 6.53 -20.03
CA ALA A 53 14.38 7.18 -20.00
C ALA A 53 13.88 7.31 -18.55
N LEU A 54 14.05 6.27 -17.72
CA LEU A 54 13.71 6.32 -16.29
C LEU A 54 14.46 7.44 -15.57
N ALA A 55 15.77 7.52 -15.78
CA ALA A 55 16.59 8.59 -15.24
C ALA A 55 16.11 9.96 -15.76
N ALA A 56 15.77 10.10 -17.04
CA ALA A 56 15.29 11.35 -17.61
C ALA A 56 13.93 11.80 -17.03
N ALA A 57 12.98 10.87 -16.83
CA ALA A 57 11.66 11.17 -16.26
C ALA A 57 11.72 11.52 -14.76
N VAL A 58 12.62 10.86 -14.03
CA VAL A 58 12.74 11.00 -12.57
C VAL A 58 13.65 12.17 -12.17
N ARG A 59 14.71 12.44 -12.93
CA ARG A 59 15.71 13.49 -12.63
C ARG A 59 15.12 14.85 -12.28
N PRO A 60 14.07 15.37 -12.96
CA PRO A 60 13.44 16.64 -12.58
C PRO A 60 12.75 16.62 -11.21
N LEU A 61 12.30 15.45 -10.75
CA LEU A 61 11.57 15.28 -9.48
C LEU A 61 12.53 15.08 -8.30
N LEU A 62 13.72 14.52 -8.54
CA LEU A 62 14.69 14.17 -7.50
C LEU A 62 15.06 15.34 -6.58
N PRO A 63 15.36 16.58 -7.05
CA PRO A 63 15.73 17.67 -6.16
C PRO A 63 14.67 17.96 -5.09
N GLY A 64 13.38 17.93 -5.46
CA GLY A 64 12.28 18.17 -4.54
C GLY A 64 12.09 17.04 -3.52
N VAL A 65 12.26 15.79 -3.95
CA VAL A 65 12.22 14.61 -3.06
C VAL A 65 13.41 14.64 -2.09
N ILE A 66 14.62 14.83 -2.61
CA ILE A 66 15.86 14.92 -1.83
C ILE A 66 15.78 16.04 -0.80
N LEU A 67 15.30 17.22 -1.17
CA LEU A 67 15.15 18.34 -0.24
C LEU A 67 14.15 18.02 0.88
N ARG A 68 13.03 17.35 0.56
CA ARG A 68 12.05 16.93 1.58
C ARG A 68 12.65 15.89 2.53
N VAL A 69 13.32 14.86 2.01
CA VAL A 69 14.00 13.86 2.84
C VAL A 69 15.08 14.50 3.70
N ALA A 70 15.96 15.34 3.13
CA ALA A 70 16.99 16.06 3.88
C ALA A 70 16.38 16.94 4.98
N SER A 71 15.22 17.58 4.73
CA SER A 71 14.52 18.37 5.74
C SER A 71 14.02 17.52 6.91
N VAL A 72 13.55 16.29 6.65
CA VAL A 72 13.15 15.34 7.71
C VAL A 72 14.34 15.03 8.61
N TYR A 73 15.51 14.73 8.03
CA TYR A 73 16.72 14.46 8.81
C TYR A 73 17.16 15.67 9.64
N MET A 74 17.11 16.87 9.04
CA MET A 74 17.46 18.11 9.71
C MET A 74 16.55 18.39 10.91
N VAL A 75 15.22 18.26 10.73
CA VAL A 75 14.24 18.47 11.79
C VAL A 75 14.39 17.41 12.88
N ALA A 76 14.50 16.14 12.50
CA ALA A 76 14.66 15.05 13.46
C ALA A 76 15.96 15.18 14.27
N GLY A 77 17.07 15.53 13.61
CA GLY A 77 18.34 15.81 14.27
C GLY A 77 18.24 16.97 15.26
N GLY A 78 17.54 18.05 14.89
CA GLY A 78 17.26 19.18 15.77
C GLY A 78 16.43 18.78 16.99
N LEU A 79 15.32 18.06 16.80
CA LEU A 79 14.44 17.60 17.87
C LEU A 79 15.16 16.65 18.84
N LEU A 80 15.95 15.71 18.32
CA LEU A 80 16.74 14.81 19.16
C LEU A 80 17.83 15.55 19.93
N ALA A 81 18.50 16.53 19.33
CA ALA A 81 19.49 17.34 20.04
C ALA A 81 18.84 18.18 21.14
N LEU A 82 17.62 18.69 20.91
CA LEU A 82 16.85 19.38 21.94
C LEU A 82 16.48 18.43 23.09
N ALA A 83 16.01 17.22 22.80
CA ALA A 83 15.70 16.21 23.82
C ALA A 83 16.94 15.83 24.63
N ALA A 84 18.05 15.50 23.95
CA ALA A 84 19.32 15.15 24.59
C ALA A 84 19.88 16.31 25.42
N THR A 85 19.67 17.55 24.98
CA THR A 85 20.03 18.77 25.73
C THR A 85 19.30 18.85 27.05
N VAL A 86 17.98 18.63 27.04
CA VAL A 86 17.16 18.66 28.24
C VAL A 86 17.64 17.59 29.22
N LEU A 87 17.91 16.38 28.74
CA LEU A 87 18.40 15.28 29.57
C LEU A 87 19.81 15.56 30.13
N ALA A 88 20.75 16.06 29.32
CA ALA A 88 22.10 16.38 29.79
C ALA A 88 22.09 17.47 30.89
N SER A 89 21.15 18.42 30.83
CA SER A 89 20.98 19.45 31.86
C SER A 89 20.56 18.88 33.23
N ALA A 90 19.97 17.67 33.24
CA ALA A 90 19.68 16.95 34.47
C ALA A 90 20.95 16.64 35.26
N TRP A 91 22.09 16.45 34.60
CA TRP A 91 23.33 15.98 35.22
C TRP A 91 24.39 17.07 35.39
N THR A 92 24.36 18.15 34.61
CA THR A 92 25.33 19.26 34.74
C THR A 92 24.66 20.63 34.86
N ARG A 93 25.21 21.48 35.72
CA ARG A 93 24.88 22.92 35.79
C ARG A 93 25.81 23.79 34.96
N ARG A 94 26.89 23.20 34.42
CA ARG A 94 27.91 23.91 33.63
C ARG A 94 27.46 23.99 32.16
N GLY A 95 27.48 25.18 31.59
CA GLY A 95 27.34 25.40 30.14
C GLY A 95 28.62 25.05 29.38
N GLY A 96 28.57 25.15 28.05
CA GLY A 96 29.74 24.92 27.18
C GLY A 96 30.01 23.44 26.87
N TRP A 97 31.29 23.10 26.65
CA TRP A 97 31.73 21.79 26.14
C TRP A 97 31.34 20.58 27.00
N VAL A 98 31.25 20.74 28.32
CA VAL A 98 30.86 19.64 29.24
C VAL A 98 29.39 19.22 29.02
N ALA A 99 28.49 20.19 28.84
CA ALA A 99 27.09 19.88 28.53
C ALA A 99 26.94 19.27 27.13
N LEU A 100 27.77 19.70 26.18
CA LEU A 100 27.80 19.12 24.84
C LEU A 100 28.31 17.67 24.86
N ALA A 101 29.39 17.41 25.61
CA ALA A 101 29.96 16.07 25.77
C ALA A 101 28.97 15.09 26.41
N LEU A 102 28.13 15.56 27.35
CA LEU A 102 27.06 14.75 27.93
C LEU A 102 25.87 14.57 26.97
N MET A 103 25.58 15.54 26.10
CA MET A 103 24.46 15.44 25.15
C MET A 103 24.62 14.28 24.18
N VAL A 104 25.82 14.07 23.63
CA VAL A 104 26.07 13.05 22.60
C VAL A 104 25.74 11.63 23.07
N PRO A 105 26.15 11.17 24.26
CA PRO A 105 25.71 9.88 24.81
C PRO A 105 24.19 9.75 24.94
N HIS A 106 23.48 10.79 25.41
CA HIS A 106 22.02 10.74 25.54
C HIS A 106 21.36 10.64 24.16
N TRP A 107 21.88 11.37 23.18
CA TRP A 107 21.44 11.28 21.79
C TRP A 107 21.62 9.85 21.25
N GLY A 108 22.78 9.24 21.49
CA GLY A 108 23.06 7.84 21.13
C GLY A 108 22.14 6.84 21.82
N VAL A 109 21.85 7.02 23.12
CA VAL A 109 20.92 6.16 23.87
C VAL A 109 19.49 6.27 23.33
N LEU A 110 18.99 7.48 23.06
CA LEU A 110 17.66 7.70 22.50
C LEU A 110 17.52 7.08 21.10
N LEU A 111 18.53 7.27 20.25
CA LEU A 111 18.59 6.60 18.93
C LEU A 111 18.66 5.08 19.07
N GLY A 112 19.41 4.58 20.05
CA GLY A 112 19.53 3.14 20.32
C GLY A 112 18.19 2.51 20.72
N PHE A 113 17.45 3.12 21.65
CA PHE A 113 16.12 2.63 22.01
C PHE A 113 15.16 2.65 20.83
N TRP A 114 15.25 3.67 19.99
CA TRP A 114 14.36 3.73 18.84
C TRP A 114 14.73 2.76 17.73
N ALA A 115 16.01 2.62 17.42
CA ALA A 115 16.50 1.59 16.52
C ALA A 115 16.12 0.19 17.00
N TRP A 116 16.14 -0.06 18.31
CA TRP A 116 15.66 -1.31 18.90
C TRP A 116 14.14 -1.51 18.69
N ASP A 117 13.31 -0.51 19.01
CA ASP A 117 11.84 -0.56 18.77
C ASP A 117 11.52 -0.77 17.29
N ARG A 118 12.27 -0.14 16.36
CA ARG A 118 12.10 -0.30 14.91
C ARG A 118 12.65 -1.61 14.38
N ALA A 119 13.75 -2.13 14.92
CA ALA A 119 14.28 -3.44 14.55
C ALA A 119 13.30 -4.56 14.89
N LEU A 120 12.50 -4.38 15.93
CA LEU A 120 11.41 -5.30 16.25
C LEU A 120 10.17 -5.05 15.41
N ALA A 121 9.75 -3.80 15.27
CA ALA A 121 8.52 -3.45 14.55
C ALA A 121 8.61 -3.72 13.04
N ARG A 122 9.75 -3.39 12.43
CA ARG A 122 10.04 -3.49 10.99
C ARG A 122 11.46 -4.02 10.77
N PRO A 123 11.69 -5.31 11.02
CA PRO A 123 13.03 -5.86 10.97
C PRO A 123 13.67 -5.77 9.58
N ALA A 124 12.87 -5.75 8.50
CA ALA A 124 13.32 -5.53 7.13
C ALA A 124 13.96 -4.15 6.87
N LEU A 125 13.94 -3.21 7.84
CA LEU A 125 14.71 -1.96 7.78
C LEU A 125 16.22 -2.19 8.01
N PHE A 126 16.59 -3.31 8.64
CA PHE A 126 17.96 -3.63 9.06
C PHE A 126 18.49 -4.95 8.47
N ASP A 127 17.67 -5.71 7.75
CA ASP A 127 18.01 -7.05 7.25
C ASP A 127 19.16 -7.05 6.22
N ASP A 128 19.34 -5.93 5.54
CA ASP A 128 20.40 -5.68 4.57
C ASP A 128 21.74 -5.26 5.21
N LEU A 129 21.83 -5.25 6.54
CA LEU A 129 23.07 -5.04 7.31
C LEU A 129 23.60 -6.39 7.84
N PRO A 130 24.56 -7.04 7.17
CA PRO A 130 25.02 -8.38 7.56
C PRO A 130 25.50 -8.47 9.01
N ALA A 131 26.15 -7.42 9.52
CA ALA A 131 26.64 -7.36 10.88
C ALA A 131 25.51 -7.30 11.94
N ALA A 132 24.31 -6.84 11.57
CA ALA A 132 23.17 -6.75 12.49
C ALA A 132 22.32 -8.02 12.51
N ARG A 133 22.44 -8.90 11.52
CA ARG A 133 21.56 -10.08 11.34
C ARG A 133 21.48 -11.00 12.57
N PRO A 134 22.58 -11.37 13.25
CA PRO A 134 22.49 -12.25 14.43
C PRO A 134 21.67 -11.61 15.56
N ALA A 135 21.89 -10.32 15.81
CA ALA A 135 21.14 -9.58 16.82
C ALA A 135 19.67 -9.39 16.40
N LEU A 136 19.42 -9.13 15.12
CA LEU A 136 18.09 -8.97 14.56
C LEU A 136 17.29 -10.26 14.63
N ALA A 137 17.88 -11.42 14.29
CA ALA A 137 17.25 -12.73 14.43
C ALA A 137 16.86 -12.99 15.89
N TRP A 138 17.78 -12.75 16.84
CA TRP A 138 17.48 -12.92 18.26
C TRP A 138 16.35 -12.00 18.73
N LEU A 139 16.33 -10.75 18.28
CA LEU A 139 15.27 -9.78 18.58
C LEU A 139 13.92 -10.22 17.99
N VAL A 140 13.91 -10.68 16.74
CA VAL A 140 12.72 -11.20 16.05
C VAL A 140 12.16 -12.43 16.78
N ASP A 141 12.99 -13.23 17.45
CA ASP A 141 12.54 -14.41 18.20
C ASP A 141 12.09 -14.10 19.64
N HIS A 142 12.75 -13.16 20.33
CA HIS A 142 12.62 -12.99 21.78
C HIS A 142 12.24 -11.59 22.24
N GLY A 143 12.37 -10.60 21.36
CA GLY A 143 12.18 -9.20 21.70
C GLY A 143 10.74 -8.75 21.46
N GLU A 144 10.31 -7.72 22.18
CA GLU A 144 8.97 -7.15 22.06
C GLU A 144 9.05 -5.62 22.05
N PRO A 145 8.33 -4.89 21.17
CA PRO A 145 8.48 -3.44 21.04
C PRO A 145 8.30 -2.67 22.36
N TRP A 146 7.49 -3.19 23.28
CA TRP A 146 7.30 -2.58 24.60
C TRP A 146 8.58 -2.55 25.44
N GLN A 147 9.53 -3.46 25.24
CA GLN A 147 10.80 -3.52 26.00
C GLN A 147 11.64 -2.27 25.73
N ALA A 148 11.81 -1.92 24.46
CA ALA A 148 12.53 -0.72 24.05
C ALA A 148 11.85 0.56 24.56
N ARG A 149 10.52 0.60 24.50
CA ARG A 149 9.71 1.74 24.99
C ARG A 149 9.79 1.87 26.52
N ALA A 150 9.76 0.77 27.25
CA ALA A 150 9.91 0.74 28.70
C ALA A 150 11.33 1.19 29.11
N ALA A 151 12.37 0.74 28.41
CA ALA A 151 13.74 1.17 28.64
C ALA A 151 13.91 2.68 28.38
N ALA A 152 13.34 3.20 27.29
CA ALA A 152 13.31 4.63 27.00
C ALA A 152 12.54 5.42 28.07
N GLY A 153 11.39 4.92 28.50
CA GLY A 153 10.59 5.52 29.57
C GLY A 153 11.32 5.57 30.90
N ALA A 154 11.97 4.48 31.31
CA ALA A 154 12.78 4.40 32.52
C ALA A 154 13.98 5.36 32.46
N TRP A 155 14.66 5.41 31.30
CA TRP A 155 15.74 6.36 31.06
C TRP A 155 15.25 7.80 31.26
N VAL A 156 14.16 8.21 30.61
CA VAL A 156 13.59 9.56 30.76
C VAL A 156 13.16 9.82 32.22
N ALA A 157 12.53 8.86 32.89
CA ALA A 157 12.06 9.00 34.27
C ALA A 157 13.21 9.25 35.27
N VAL A 158 14.34 8.57 35.12
CA VAL A 158 15.54 8.81 35.96
C VAL A 158 16.00 10.27 35.80
N HIS A 159 16.05 10.79 34.58
CA HIS A 159 16.49 12.16 34.32
C HIS A 159 15.52 13.20 34.86
N LEU A 160 14.23 12.98 34.66
CA LEU A 160 13.18 13.84 35.22
C LEU A 160 13.22 13.85 36.75
N SER A 161 13.52 12.72 37.38
CA SER A 161 13.66 12.62 38.84
C SER A 161 14.85 13.45 39.34
N VAL A 162 16.00 13.38 38.66
CA VAL A 162 17.17 14.21 39.00
C VAL A 162 16.86 15.70 38.81
N LEU A 163 16.17 16.07 37.72
CA LEU A 163 15.72 17.45 37.50
C LEU A 163 14.77 17.93 38.60
N ALA A 164 13.81 17.11 39.00
CA ALA A 164 12.87 17.41 40.07
C ALA A 164 13.59 17.63 41.41
N VAL A 165 14.52 16.74 41.80
CA VAL A 165 15.34 16.91 43.01
C VAL A 165 16.13 18.21 42.96
N ARG A 166 16.74 18.53 41.82
CA ARG A 166 17.49 19.79 41.63
C ARG A 166 16.59 21.01 41.72
N ALA A 167 15.39 20.95 41.14
CA ALA A 167 14.41 22.02 41.21
C ALA A 167 13.95 22.25 42.66
N VAL A 168 13.64 21.19 43.40
CA VAL A 168 13.29 21.26 44.83
C VAL A 168 14.44 21.83 45.65
N GLN A 169 15.68 21.40 45.42
CA GLN A 169 16.85 21.96 46.10
C GLN A 169 17.06 23.45 45.79
N ALA A 170 16.88 23.85 44.53
CA ALA A 170 16.96 25.25 44.12
C ALA A 170 15.85 26.09 44.78
N LEU A 171 14.62 25.56 44.81
CA LEU A 171 13.49 26.19 45.47
C LEU A 171 13.71 26.32 46.97
N ARG A 172 14.20 25.27 47.65
CA ARG A 172 14.57 25.33 49.07
C ARG A 172 15.63 26.41 49.36
N ARG A 173 16.64 26.55 48.50
CA ARG A 173 17.66 27.62 48.62
C ARG A 173 17.07 29.01 48.42
N LEU A 174 16.16 29.16 47.45
CA LEU A 174 15.45 30.40 47.14
C LEU A 174 14.48 30.81 48.26
N VAL A 175 13.76 29.86 48.84
CA VAL A 175 12.89 30.09 50.02
C VAL A 175 13.74 30.45 51.24
N ALA A 176 14.87 29.77 51.44
CA ALA A 176 15.80 30.06 52.53
C ALA A 176 16.52 31.42 52.40
N SER A 177 16.62 31.99 51.19
CA SER A 177 17.27 33.29 50.97
C SER A 177 16.38 34.51 51.29
N GLY A 178 15.10 34.29 51.60
CA GLY A 178 14.18 35.37 52.02
C GLY A 178 13.82 36.41 50.94
N ASP A 179 14.20 36.17 49.68
CA ASP A 179 14.08 37.12 48.58
C ASP A 179 12.59 37.27 48.12
N PRO A 180 12.01 38.48 48.10
CA PRO A 180 10.66 38.73 47.59
C PRO A 180 10.44 38.26 46.14
N GLU A 181 11.47 38.29 45.28
CA GLU A 181 11.38 37.78 43.91
C GLU A 181 11.26 36.25 43.86
N ALA A 182 11.73 35.54 44.89
CA ALA A 182 11.66 34.07 44.99
C ALA A 182 10.21 33.58 45.13
N ARG A 183 9.37 34.28 45.91
CA ARG A 183 7.94 33.94 46.06
C ARG A 183 7.15 34.14 44.76
N ARG A 184 7.60 35.06 43.90
CA ARG A 184 7.01 35.29 42.57
C ARG A 184 7.40 34.17 41.59
N ALA A 185 8.65 33.70 41.66
CA ALA A 185 9.12 32.57 40.86
C ALA A 185 8.42 31.24 41.21
N GLU A 186 8.10 31.03 42.48
CA GLU A 186 7.35 29.86 42.97
C GLU A 186 5.91 29.83 42.43
N ARG A 187 5.21 30.97 42.40
CA ARG A 187 3.88 31.11 41.79
C ARG A 187 3.89 30.89 40.28
N VAL A 188 4.91 31.40 39.58
CA VAL A 188 5.06 31.23 38.12
C VAL A 188 5.35 29.77 37.78
N ALA A 189 6.22 29.10 38.53
CA ALA A 189 6.48 27.66 38.34
C ALA A 189 5.23 26.81 38.59
N GLY A 190 4.47 27.11 39.66
CA GLY A 190 3.18 26.47 39.93
C GLY A 190 2.15 26.72 38.82
N ALA A 191 2.08 27.93 38.28
CA ALA A 191 1.20 28.28 37.16
C ALA A 191 1.60 27.59 35.85
N VAL A 192 2.89 27.42 35.57
CA VAL A 192 3.37 26.67 34.39
C VAL A 192 3.04 25.19 34.50
N VAL A 193 3.25 24.58 35.68
CA VAL A 193 2.88 23.18 35.91
C VAL A 193 1.36 22.99 35.80
N ALA A 194 0.57 23.86 36.43
CA ALA A 194 -0.88 23.85 36.30
C ALA A 194 -1.33 24.07 34.84
N GLY A 195 -0.69 24.98 34.10
CA GLY A 195 -0.96 25.22 32.69
C GLY A 195 -0.64 24.02 31.79
N VAL A 196 0.47 23.31 32.04
CA VAL A 196 0.82 22.07 31.32
C VAL A 196 -0.18 20.96 31.65
N VAL A 197 -0.61 20.82 32.91
CA VAL A 197 -1.64 19.86 33.33
C VAL A 197 -2.99 20.20 32.68
N VAL A 198 -3.37 21.48 32.61
CA VAL A 198 -4.61 21.93 31.93
C VAL A 198 -4.51 21.71 30.42
N VAL A 199 -3.38 21.98 29.78
CA VAL A 199 -3.20 21.71 28.33
C VAL A 199 -3.25 20.20 28.05
N LEU A 200 -2.63 19.37 28.88
CA LEU A 200 -2.71 17.91 28.77
C LEU A 200 -4.13 17.37 29.07
N ALA A 201 -4.87 17.99 29.99
CA ALA A 201 -6.26 17.63 30.30
C ALA A 201 -7.25 18.11 29.22
N VAL A 202 -7.02 19.28 28.63
CA VAL A 202 -7.81 19.82 27.51
C VAL A 202 -7.53 19.05 26.22
N ALA A 203 -6.30 18.56 26.02
CA ALA A 203 -5.96 17.65 24.91
C ALA A 203 -6.72 16.31 24.94
N VAL A 204 -7.36 15.96 26.08
CA VAL A 204 -8.19 14.75 26.25
C VAL A 204 -9.69 15.03 26.04
N THR A 205 -10.09 16.25 25.67
CA THR A 205 -11.50 16.50 25.31
C THR A 205 -11.84 15.94 23.92
N VAL A 206 -12.37 14.72 23.96
CA VAL A 206 -13.04 14.04 22.85
C VAL A 206 -14.09 14.97 22.24
N ARG A 207 -13.86 15.42 21.01
CA ARG A 207 -14.92 16.02 20.18
C ARG A 207 -15.96 14.92 19.92
N ARG A 208 -17.07 14.95 20.66
CA ARG A 208 -18.30 14.29 20.24
C ARG A 208 -18.83 15.05 19.03
N VAL A 209 -18.63 14.50 17.85
CA VAL A 209 -19.32 14.96 16.64
C VAL A 209 -20.81 14.67 16.85
N ALA A 210 -21.64 15.71 16.76
CA ALA A 210 -23.08 15.58 16.80
C ALA A 210 -23.55 14.64 15.68
N PRO A 211 -24.65 13.87 15.86
CA PRO A 211 -25.17 13.04 14.80
C PRO A 211 -25.61 13.93 13.63
N SER A 212 -24.85 13.92 12.54
CA SER A 212 -25.33 14.42 11.26
C SER A 212 -26.35 13.44 10.69
N VAL A 213 -27.25 13.93 9.84
CA VAL A 213 -28.14 13.07 9.04
C VAL A 213 -27.29 12.00 8.38
N ARG A 214 -27.55 10.73 8.70
CA ARG A 214 -26.73 9.61 8.22
C ARG A 214 -26.87 9.53 6.70
N GLN A 215 -25.78 9.80 5.99
CA GLN A 215 -25.71 9.77 4.54
C GLN A 215 -25.45 8.34 4.03
N PRO A 216 -25.95 7.97 2.84
CA PRO A 216 -25.64 6.70 2.20
C PRO A 216 -24.13 6.45 2.10
N LEU A 217 -23.70 5.23 2.43
CA LEU A 217 -22.29 4.84 2.42
C LEU A 217 -22.14 3.48 1.74
N VAL A 218 -21.32 3.44 0.69
CA VAL A 218 -20.89 2.23 0.01
C VAL A 218 -19.38 2.09 0.20
N VAL A 219 -18.95 0.97 0.78
CA VAL A 219 -17.56 0.65 1.05
C VAL A 219 -17.20 -0.60 0.27
N LEU A 220 -16.22 -0.50 -0.64
CA LEU A 220 -15.63 -1.61 -1.37
C LEU A 220 -14.22 -1.83 -0.85
N ILE A 221 -13.96 -2.98 -0.26
CA ILE A 221 -12.64 -3.37 0.25
C ILE A 221 -12.15 -4.55 -0.58
N GLY A 222 -11.05 -4.35 -1.30
CA GLY A 222 -10.30 -5.42 -1.96
C GLY A 222 -9.07 -5.81 -1.14
N ILE A 223 -8.81 -7.11 -1.01
CA ILE A 223 -7.54 -7.63 -0.49
C ILE A 223 -6.81 -8.30 -1.65
N ASP A 224 -5.60 -7.84 -1.91
CA ASP A 224 -4.75 -8.36 -2.99
C ASP A 224 -4.42 -9.83 -2.76
N ALA A 225 -4.62 -10.66 -3.78
CA ALA A 225 -4.22 -12.07 -3.80
C ALA A 225 -4.80 -12.94 -2.65
N PHE A 226 -5.92 -12.56 -2.01
CA PHE A 226 -6.51 -13.35 -0.92
C PHE A 226 -7.17 -14.63 -1.46
N ARG A 227 -6.76 -15.78 -0.92
CA ARG A 227 -7.35 -17.07 -1.23
C ARG A 227 -8.39 -17.49 -0.16
N PRO A 228 -9.63 -17.84 -0.56
CA PRO A 228 -10.68 -18.27 0.40
C PRO A 228 -10.34 -19.52 1.22
N ASP A 229 -9.41 -20.36 0.77
CA ASP A 229 -8.93 -21.53 1.54
C ASP A 229 -8.05 -21.15 2.74
N ARG A 230 -7.88 -19.86 3.04
CA ARG A 230 -7.24 -19.35 4.26
C ARG A 230 -8.22 -18.86 5.35
N LEU A 231 -9.52 -19.12 5.15
CA LEU A 231 -10.56 -18.96 6.17
C LEU A 231 -10.62 -20.19 7.09
N GLY A 232 -10.96 -20.02 8.36
CA GLY A 232 -10.84 -21.02 9.43
C GLY A 232 -11.54 -22.34 9.20
N ASP A 233 -12.63 -22.37 8.42
CA ASP A 233 -13.34 -23.59 8.04
C ASP A 233 -12.46 -24.55 7.20
N SER A 234 -11.35 -24.06 6.62
CA SER A 234 -10.38 -24.87 5.88
C SER A 234 -9.29 -25.50 6.76
N GLY A 235 -9.23 -25.16 8.05
CA GLY A 235 -8.13 -25.54 8.95
C GLY A 235 -6.89 -24.63 8.87
N HIS A 236 -6.88 -23.62 8.00
CA HIS A 236 -5.79 -22.66 7.80
C HIS A 236 -6.19 -21.21 8.11
N GLY A 237 -7.04 -20.99 9.11
CA GLY A 237 -7.57 -19.66 9.43
C GLY A 237 -6.49 -18.64 9.77
N VAL A 238 -6.28 -17.67 8.88
CA VAL A 238 -5.30 -16.58 9.09
C VAL A 238 -5.93 -15.19 9.17
N ALA A 239 -7.21 -15.08 8.85
CA ALA A 239 -7.93 -13.82 8.64
C ALA A 239 -9.10 -13.61 9.63
N PRO A 240 -8.84 -13.47 10.95
CA PRO A 240 -9.89 -13.35 11.95
C PRO A 240 -10.78 -12.11 11.80
N HIS A 241 -10.29 -10.99 11.23
CA HIS A 241 -11.12 -9.80 11.04
C HIS A 241 -12.10 -9.98 9.88
N VAL A 242 -11.67 -10.61 8.79
CA VAL A 242 -12.53 -11.06 7.68
C VAL A 242 -13.57 -12.04 8.20
N GLU A 243 -13.18 -13.07 8.95
CA GLU A 243 -14.13 -14.04 9.54
C GLU A 243 -15.19 -13.38 10.42
N ARG A 244 -14.78 -12.42 11.26
CA ARG A 244 -15.72 -11.62 12.05
C ARG A 244 -16.67 -10.81 11.17
N PHE A 245 -16.20 -10.27 10.05
CA PHE A 245 -17.06 -9.58 9.08
C PHE A 245 -18.06 -10.53 8.42
N LEU A 246 -17.67 -11.77 8.13
CA LEU A 246 -18.53 -12.77 7.51
C LEU A 246 -19.74 -13.16 8.38
N GLN A 247 -19.69 -12.93 9.70
CA GLN A 247 -20.84 -13.13 10.60
C GLN A 247 -22.00 -12.17 10.30
N ASP A 248 -21.71 -11.00 9.73
CA ASP A 248 -22.66 -9.95 9.41
C ASP A 248 -22.95 -9.85 7.89
N ALA A 249 -22.34 -10.72 7.08
CA ALA A 249 -22.32 -10.63 5.62
C ALA A 249 -22.80 -11.92 4.96
N THR A 250 -23.17 -11.83 3.68
CA THR A 250 -23.40 -13.01 2.84
C THR A 250 -22.13 -13.35 2.05
N LEU A 251 -21.56 -14.53 2.29
CA LEU A 251 -20.39 -15.06 1.57
C LEU A 251 -20.83 -15.79 0.29
N PHE A 252 -20.22 -15.46 -0.84
CA PHE A 252 -20.34 -16.24 -2.08
C PHE A 252 -19.21 -17.27 -2.11
N THR A 253 -19.54 -18.55 -1.90
CA THR A 253 -18.54 -19.61 -1.74
C THR A 253 -17.85 -20.01 -3.05
N ARG A 254 -18.49 -19.71 -4.19
CA ARG A 254 -17.98 -19.95 -5.56
C ARG A 254 -17.83 -18.64 -6.34
N ALA A 255 -17.04 -17.71 -5.80
CA ALA A 255 -16.69 -16.45 -6.45
C ALA A 255 -15.35 -16.54 -7.20
N TYR A 256 -15.30 -16.02 -8.43
CA TYR A 256 -14.14 -16.15 -9.31
C TYR A 256 -13.77 -14.87 -10.08
N THR A 257 -12.47 -14.64 -10.28
CA THR A 257 -11.94 -13.56 -11.13
C THR A 257 -11.68 -14.04 -12.57
N PRO A 258 -11.97 -13.22 -13.60
CA PRO A 258 -11.69 -13.57 -15.00
C PRO A 258 -10.19 -13.50 -15.34
N VAL A 259 -9.35 -12.88 -14.51
CA VAL A 259 -7.92 -12.77 -14.75
C VAL A 259 -7.22 -12.55 -13.43
N ALA A 260 -6.29 -13.42 -13.09
CA ALA A 260 -5.63 -13.40 -11.79
C ALA A 260 -4.45 -12.41 -11.74
N GLN A 261 -4.72 -11.15 -12.05
CA GLN A 261 -3.78 -10.03 -12.00
C GLN A 261 -4.52 -8.73 -11.65
N THR A 262 -3.99 -7.94 -10.73
CA THR A 262 -4.66 -6.77 -10.15
C THR A 262 -5.25 -5.81 -11.17
N GLU A 263 -4.44 -5.25 -12.08
CA GLU A 263 -4.91 -4.22 -13.03
C GLU A 263 -6.04 -4.69 -13.96
N PRO A 264 -5.90 -5.82 -14.70
CA PRO A 264 -6.97 -6.29 -15.56
C PRO A 264 -8.19 -6.81 -14.77
N ALA A 265 -8.00 -7.34 -13.54
CA ALA A 265 -9.10 -7.74 -12.65
C ALA A 265 -9.93 -6.52 -12.21
N TRP A 266 -9.27 -5.47 -11.71
CA TRP A 266 -9.92 -4.22 -11.31
C TRP A 266 -10.58 -3.51 -12.50
N ARG A 267 -9.98 -3.56 -13.69
CA ARG A 267 -10.63 -3.02 -14.88
C ARG A 267 -11.91 -3.77 -15.24
N SER A 268 -11.89 -5.09 -15.16
CA SER A 268 -13.06 -5.96 -15.40
C SER A 268 -14.16 -5.69 -14.36
N LEU A 269 -13.78 -5.57 -13.08
CA LEU A 269 -14.65 -5.17 -11.97
C LEU A 269 -15.34 -3.82 -12.23
N LEU A 270 -14.57 -2.79 -12.58
CA LEU A 270 -15.08 -1.43 -12.75
C LEU A 270 -16.05 -1.30 -13.92
N THR A 271 -15.74 -1.97 -15.02
CA THR A 271 -16.51 -1.90 -16.28
C THR A 271 -17.58 -2.97 -16.42
N ALA A 272 -17.57 -3.98 -15.53
CA ALA A 272 -18.40 -5.18 -15.59
C ALA A 272 -18.26 -5.94 -16.93
N ARG A 273 -17.05 -5.95 -17.49
CA ARG A 273 -16.75 -6.54 -18.80
C ARG A 273 -15.61 -7.54 -18.72
N TRP A 274 -15.60 -8.51 -19.62
CA TRP A 274 -14.49 -9.46 -19.77
C TRP A 274 -13.18 -8.77 -20.15
N PRO A 275 -12.00 -9.33 -19.79
CA PRO A 275 -10.71 -8.70 -20.05
C PRO A 275 -10.53 -8.26 -21.52
N TYR A 276 -10.86 -9.13 -22.48
CA TYR A 276 -10.78 -8.80 -23.92
C TYR A 276 -11.63 -7.60 -24.36
N ARG A 277 -12.75 -7.30 -23.67
CA ARG A 277 -13.61 -6.14 -23.96
C ARG A 277 -13.16 -4.85 -23.28
N THR A 278 -12.24 -4.95 -22.31
CA THR A 278 -11.67 -3.76 -21.63
C THR A 278 -10.42 -3.22 -22.31
N GLY A 279 -9.71 -4.06 -23.08
CA GLY A 279 -8.39 -3.77 -23.63
C GLY A 279 -7.24 -3.87 -22.62
N VAL A 280 -7.54 -3.97 -21.32
CA VAL A 280 -6.58 -4.19 -20.24
C VAL A 280 -6.56 -5.68 -19.94
N ARG A 281 -5.60 -6.39 -20.54
CA ARG A 281 -5.47 -7.85 -20.42
C ARG A 281 -4.22 -8.28 -19.67
N TYR A 282 -3.39 -7.33 -19.24
CA TYR A 282 -2.16 -7.52 -18.48
C TYR A 282 -1.81 -6.21 -17.76
N PRO A 283 -0.88 -6.21 -16.79
CA PRO A 283 -0.53 -5.01 -16.05
C PRO A 283 0.29 -4.05 -16.91
N LEU A 284 0.24 -2.77 -16.56
CA LEU A 284 0.86 -1.65 -17.22
C LEU A 284 0.45 -1.56 -18.69
N THR A 285 -0.86 -1.73 -18.97
CA THR A 285 -1.38 -1.67 -20.33
C THR A 285 -1.20 -0.26 -20.90
N PRO A 286 -0.65 -0.10 -22.13
CA PRO A 286 -0.56 1.20 -22.80
C PRO A 286 -1.93 1.87 -23.00
N ASP A 287 -1.99 3.19 -22.82
CA ASP A 287 -3.23 3.97 -23.00
C ASP A 287 -3.87 3.76 -24.38
N ALA A 288 -3.05 3.57 -25.42
CA ALA A 288 -3.49 3.33 -26.79
C ALA A 288 -4.27 2.00 -26.98
N ARG A 289 -4.22 1.10 -25.99
CA ARG A 289 -4.93 -0.19 -25.99
C ARG A 289 -6.17 -0.18 -25.10
N LEU A 290 -6.41 0.91 -24.35
CA LEU A 290 -7.56 1.01 -23.45
C LEU A 290 -8.85 1.16 -24.25
N VAL A 291 -9.84 0.31 -23.94
CA VAL A 291 -11.22 0.55 -24.36
C VAL A 291 -11.89 1.44 -23.33
N LEU A 292 -12.29 2.63 -23.77
CA LEU A 292 -13.07 3.55 -22.94
C LEU A 292 -14.48 2.97 -22.76
N ALA A 293 -14.77 2.52 -21.54
CA ALA A 293 -16.07 1.99 -21.15
C ALA A 293 -16.54 2.69 -19.87
N PRO A 294 -17.85 2.95 -19.72
CA PRO A 294 -18.41 3.44 -18.48
C PRO A 294 -18.07 2.51 -17.31
N THR A 295 -17.78 3.06 -16.14
CA THR A 295 -17.54 2.30 -14.91
C THR A 295 -18.69 2.46 -13.91
N PHE A 296 -18.84 1.52 -12.98
CA PHE A 296 -19.85 1.67 -11.92
C PHE A 296 -19.56 2.91 -11.07
N ALA A 297 -18.28 3.19 -10.76
CA ALA A 297 -17.90 4.35 -9.96
C ALA A 297 -18.24 5.69 -10.66
N GLN A 298 -18.21 5.74 -12.00
CA GLN A 298 -18.69 6.92 -12.74
C GLN A 298 -20.17 7.17 -12.50
N ARG A 299 -21.01 6.12 -12.42
CA ARG A 299 -22.44 6.28 -12.10
C ARG A 299 -22.67 6.88 -10.72
N PHE A 300 -21.85 6.51 -9.73
CA PHE A 300 -21.89 7.13 -8.41
C PHE A 300 -21.52 8.63 -8.48
N ALA A 301 -20.43 8.96 -9.18
CA ALA A 301 -20.03 10.35 -9.37
C ALA A 301 -21.09 11.19 -10.12
N GLU A 302 -21.68 10.64 -11.19
CA GLU A 302 -22.79 11.24 -11.95
C GLU A 302 -24.04 11.47 -11.08
N ALA A 303 -24.28 10.59 -10.10
CA ALA A 303 -25.36 10.71 -9.13
C ALA A 303 -25.03 11.67 -7.96
N GLY A 304 -23.89 12.36 -8.00
CA GLY A 304 -23.49 13.35 -7.00
C GLY A 304 -22.88 12.78 -5.72
N TRP A 305 -22.44 11.51 -5.74
CA TRP A 305 -21.72 10.92 -4.62
C TRP A 305 -20.26 11.41 -4.59
N ASN A 306 -19.71 11.57 -3.39
CA ASN A 306 -18.27 11.62 -3.22
C ASN A 306 -17.69 10.25 -3.57
N THR A 307 -16.64 10.20 -4.37
CA THR A 307 -15.99 8.95 -4.78
C THR A 307 -14.50 8.98 -4.45
N VAL A 308 -14.07 8.04 -3.62
CA VAL A 308 -12.69 7.93 -3.13
C VAL A 308 -12.13 6.57 -3.50
N PHE A 309 -10.94 6.55 -4.10
CA PHE A 309 -10.13 5.34 -4.26
C PHE A 309 -8.87 5.45 -3.41
N ALA A 310 -8.54 4.39 -2.67
CA ALA A 310 -7.37 4.31 -1.82
C ALA A 310 -6.61 3.01 -2.07
N THR A 311 -5.29 3.06 -1.96
CA THR A 311 -4.41 1.89 -2.00
C THR A 311 -3.04 2.25 -1.44
N ASP A 312 -2.37 1.28 -0.80
CA ASP A 312 -0.97 1.37 -0.37
C ASP A 312 0.03 0.99 -1.48
N CYS A 313 -0.43 0.73 -2.72
CA CYS A 313 0.42 0.52 -3.89
C CYS A 313 -0.23 1.05 -5.17
N SER A 314 0.43 1.97 -5.87
CA SER A 314 -0.13 2.62 -7.06
C SER A 314 0.32 2.02 -8.41
N ARG A 315 1.17 0.97 -8.41
CA ARG A 315 1.81 0.45 -9.64
C ARG A 315 0.78 -0.08 -10.64
N PHE A 316 -0.20 -0.83 -10.14
CA PHE A 316 -1.18 -1.57 -10.94
C PHE A 316 -2.59 -0.96 -10.86
N HIS A 317 -2.69 0.28 -10.37
CA HIS A 317 -3.95 1.00 -10.21
C HIS A 317 -4.01 2.22 -11.12
N PHE A 318 -5.06 2.27 -11.95
CA PHE A 318 -5.36 3.38 -12.86
C PHE A 318 -6.54 4.22 -12.37
N GLU A 319 -7.17 3.83 -11.27
CA GLU A 319 -8.43 4.34 -10.75
C GLU A 319 -8.33 5.81 -10.39
N GLY A 320 -9.14 6.68 -10.99
CA GLY A 320 -9.20 8.12 -10.70
C GLY A 320 -10.38 8.79 -11.39
N PRO A 321 -10.30 10.10 -11.70
CA PRO A 321 -11.46 10.81 -12.24
C PRO A 321 -12.01 10.15 -13.52
N ALA A 322 -11.12 9.66 -14.39
CA ALA A 322 -11.49 8.96 -15.62
C ALA A 322 -12.19 7.61 -15.39
N SER A 323 -12.03 6.98 -14.22
CA SER A 323 -12.74 5.76 -13.82
C SER A 323 -13.82 6.02 -12.79
N GLY A 324 -14.16 7.29 -12.51
CA GLY A 324 -15.24 7.68 -11.59
C GLY A 324 -14.84 7.98 -10.15
N PHE A 325 -13.54 7.98 -9.82
CA PHE A 325 -13.05 8.34 -8.47
C PHE A 325 -12.48 9.76 -8.45
N ALA A 326 -13.22 10.70 -7.87
CA ALA A 326 -12.83 12.10 -7.78
C ALA A 326 -11.58 12.32 -6.91
N THR A 327 -11.46 11.52 -5.84
CA THR A 327 -10.36 11.61 -4.87
C THR A 327 -9.53 10.33 -4.86
N ARG A 328 -8.21 10.47 -4.73
CA ARG A 328 -7.25 9.37 -4.61
C ARG A 328 -6.40 9.51 -3.35
N TRP A 329 -6.29 8.44 -2.57
CA TRP A 329 -5.40 8.35 -1.41
C TRP A 329 -4.40 7.21 -1.62
N GLN A 330 -3.31 7.52 -2.31
CA GLN A 330 -2.33 6.52 -2.75
C GLN A 330 -0.92 7.09 -2.83
N PRO A 331 0.12 6.23 -2.83
CA PRO A 331 1.48 6.62 -3.17
C PRO A 331 1.62 7.23 -4.58
N PRO A 332 2.74 7.92 -4.87
CA PRO A 332 3.06 8.42 -6.19
C PRO A 332 3.03 7.31 -7.23
N ARG A 333 2.67 7.66 -8.46
CA ARG A 333 2.49 6.71 -9.56
C ARG A 333 3.55 6.92 -10.65
N GLY A 334 3.79 5.88 -11.45
CA GLY A 334 4.70 5.92 -12.60
C GLY A 334 6.16 5.68 -12.21
N ALA A 335 7.09 6.07 -13.09
CA ALA A 335 8.54 5.91 -12.95
C ALA A 335 9.10 6.31 -11.57
N ILE A 336 8.57 7.39 -10.99
CA ILE A 336 8.99 7.83 -9.66
C ILE A 336 8.72 6.78 -8.58
N ASN A 337 7.65 5.99 -8.68
CA ASN A 337 7.37 4.90 -7.75
C ASN A 337 8.47 3.82 -7.80
N PHE A 338 8.88 3.43 -9.01
CA PHE A 338 9.98 2.48 -9.21
C PHE A 338 11.34 3.02 -8.75
N ALA A 339 11.58 4.32 -8.92
CA ALA A 339 12.80 4.95 -8.44
C ALA A 339 12.83 5.07 -6.91
N LEU A 340 11.71 5.43 -6.29
CA LEU A 340 11.58 5.53 -4.83
C LEU A 340 11.89 4.20 -4.16
N GLU A 341 11.39 3.07 -4.69
CA GLU A 341 11.71 1.73 -4.20
C GLU A 341 13.21 1.46 -4.02
N LYS A 342 14.07 2.06 -4.87
CA LYS A 342 15.54 1.91 -4.78
C LYS A 342 16.15 2.79 -3.69
N LEU A 343 15.43 3.81 -3.22
CA LEU A 343 15.86 4.73 -2.17
C LEU A 343 15.44 4.23 -0.78
N ARG A 344 16.19 3.27 -0.23
CA ARG A 344 15.95 2.70 1.11
C ARG A 344 16.74 3.44 2.20
N TYR A 345 16.38 4.70 2.43
CA TYR A 345 16.95 5.51 3.52
C TYR A 345 16.54 4.93 4.88
N ARG A 346 17.47 4.29 5.60
CA ARG A 346 17.17 3.62 6.87
C ARG A 346 16.78 4.61 7.94
N ALA A 347 17.57 5.66 8.11
CA ALA A 347 17.26 6.71 9.05
C ALA A 347 15.94 7.44 8.71
N LEU A 348 15.57 7.55 7.42
CA LEU A 348 14.23 8.03 7.06
C LEU A 348 13.14 7.14 7.65
N GLY A 349 13.27 5.81 7.53
CA GLY A 349 12.31 4.86 8.11
C GLY A 349 12.24 4.94 9.63
N LEU A 350 13.37 5.15 10.30
CA LEU A 350 13.40 5.48 11.73
C LEU A 350 12.58 6.76 11.96
N PHE A 351 13.04 7.89 11.42
CA PHE A 351 12.46 9.23 11.61
C PHE A 351 11.00 9.40 11.21
N ALA A 352 10.57 8.75 10.14
CA ALA A 352 9.28 8.98 9.53
C ALA A 352 8.18 8.07 10.10
N ASP A 353 8.54 7.05 10.87
CA ASP A 353 7.59 6.07 11.42
C ASP A 353 6.85 6.59 12.67
N ASN A 354 6.05 7.64 12.46
CA ASN A 354 5.14 8.25 13.42
C ASN A 354 4.13 9.15 12.67
N PRO A 355 3.03 9.61 13.30
CA PRO A 355 2.04 10.43 12.63
C PRO A 355 2.56 11.72 12.00
N VAL A 356 3.60 12.35 12.58
CA VAL A 356 4.18 13.59 12.04
C VAL A 356 5.02 13.28 10.80
N GLY A 357 5.87 12.27 10.86
CA GLY A 357 6.66 11.81 9.72
C GLY A 357 5.78 11.31 8.58
N ALA A 358 4.75 10.55 8.92
CA ALA A 358 3.71 10.11 8.00
C ALA A 358 3.04 11.25 7.25
N ALA A 359 2.73 12.32 7.97
CA ALA A 359 2.14 13.51 7.37
C ALA A 359 3.12 14.30 6.48
N TRP A 360 4.42 14.10 6.66
CA TRP A 360 5.47 14.84 5.96
C TRP A 360 5.92 14.13 4.68
N VAL A 361 6.04 12.81 4.73
CA VAL A 361 6.61 11.96 3.67
C VAL A 361 5.79 10.68 3.45
N PRO A 362 4.46 10.79 3.19
CA PRO A 362 3.61 9.61 3.05
C PRO A 362 4.02 8.71 1.89
N GLU A 363 4.64 9.26 0.83
CA GLU A 363 5.07 8.47 -0.32
C GLU A 363 6.12 7.42 0.03
N PHE A 364 6.77 7.57 1.19
CA PHE A 364 7.75 6.63 1.69
C PHE A 364 7.11 5.56 2.58
N ILE A 365 6.25 5.98 3.51
CA ILE A 365 5.71 5.08 4.53
C ILE A 365 4.38 4.43 4.11
N ASP A 366 3.60 5.03 3.22
CA ASP A 366 2.31 4.49 2.75
C ASP A 366 2.49 3.59 1.54
N ASN A 367 3.72 3.45 1.04
CA ASN A 367 4.01 2.74 -0.18
C ASN A 367 4.56 1.35 0.11
N ARG A 368 3.74 0.33 -0.10
CA ARG A 368 4.13 -1.09 0.03
C ARG A 368 5.35 -1.44 -0.83
N ALA A 369 5.57 -0.75 -1.95
CA ALA A 369 6.78 -0.89 -2.76
C ALA A 369 8.09 -0.68 -1.97
N LEU A 370 8.06 0.12 -0.91
CA LEU A 370 9.19 0.46 -0.04
C LEU A 370 9.29 -0.51 1.13
N ALA A 371 9.57 -1.76 0.79
CA ALA A 371 9.79 -2.87 1.72
C ALA A 371 10.73 -2.44 2.88
N GLY A 372 10.34 -2.75 4.12
CA GLY A 372 11.03 -2.35 5.36
C GLY A 372 10.73 -0.94 5.89
N ILE A 373 10.36 0.02 5.04
CA ILE A 373 9.94 1.36 5.48
C ILE A 373 8.41 1.43 5.63
N HIS A 374 7.68 0.72 4.77
CA HIS A 374 6.23 0.74 4.72
C HIS A 374 5.56 0.50 6.09
N ASP A 375 4.57 1.35 6.41
CA ASP A 375 3.72 1.33 7.59
C ASP A 375 2.29 0.89 7.22
N PRO A 376 2.03 -0.41 7.00
CA PRO A 376 0.71 -0.88 6.58
C PRO A 376 -0.38 -0.51 7.61
N MET A 377 -0.03 -0.54 8.90
CA MET A 377 -0.99 -0.34 9.99
C MET A 377 -1.22 1.13 10.34
N GLY A 378 -0.21 1.99 10.21
CA GLY A 378 -0.47 3.42 10.28
C GLY A 378 -1.18 3.95 9.05
N TYR A 379 -0.94 3.40 7.86
CA TYR A 379 -1.72 3.73 6.67
C TYR A 379 -3.20 3.40 6.88
N ALA A 380 -3.52 2.16 7.31
CA ALA A 380 -4.89 1.75 7.59
C ALA A 380 -5.59 2.65 8.63
N ARG A 381 -4.88 3.08 9.70
CA ARG A 381 -5.43 4.02 10.70
C ARG A 381 -5.74 5.39 10.11
N ARG A 382 -4.80 6.01 9.39
CA ARG A 382 -5.02 7.31 8.72
C ARG A 382 -6.13 7.22 7.68
N LEU A 383 -6.16 6.12 6.94
CA LEU A 383 -7.19 5.83 5.95
C LEU A 383 -8.58 5.76 6.60
N SER A 384 -8.67 5.10 7.75
CA SER A 384 -9.90 4.97 8.54
C SER A 384 -10.41 6.31 9.06
N ASP A 385 -9.52 7.17 9.57
CA ASP A 385 -9.86 8.53 10.00
C ASP A 385 -10.41 9.35 8.82
N GLY A 386 -9.78 9.24 7.65
CA GLY A 386 -10.23 9.88 6.42
C GLY A 386 -11.60 9.37 5.95
N LEU A 387 -11.80 8.05 5.94
CA LEU A 387 -13.07 7.42 5.58
C LEU A 387 -14.21 7.92 6.46
N VAL A 388 -14.04 7.89 7.79
CA VAL A 388 -15.06 8.34 8.74
C VAL A 388 -15.37 9.83 8.55
N ALA A 389 -14.34 10.66 8.32
CA ALA A 389 -14.52 12.08 8.05
C ALA A 389 -15.33 12.33 6.76
N GLN A 390 -14.92 11.71 5.64
CA GLN A 390 -15.59 11.86 4.34
C GLN A 390 -17.02 11.33 4.35
N ALA A 391 -17.27 10.23 5.08
CA ALA A 391 -18.61 9.68 5.21
C ALA A 391 -19.57 10.68 5.89
N GLY A 392 -19.05 11.62 6.69
CA GLY A 392 -19.83 12.67 7.35
C GLY A 392 -20.21 13.86 6.45
N GLU A 393 -19.58 14.01 5.29
CA GLU A 393 -19.74 15.16 4.39
C GLU A 393 -20.88 15.00 3.37
N GLY A 394 -21.26 13.77 3.02
CA GLY A 394 -22.25 13.47 1.99
C GLY A 394 -22.34 11.98 1.66
N PRO A 395 -23.15 11.58 0.65
CA PRO A 395 -23.14 10.22 0.12
C PRO A 395 -21.73 9.84 -0.38
N LEU A 396 -21.23 8.67 0.02
CA LEU A 396 -19.84 8.27 -0.24
C LEU A 396 -19.75 6.87 -0.84
N LEU A 397 -19.07 6.75 -1.99
CA LEU A 397 -18.47 5.52 -2.48
C LEU A 397 -16.99 5.55 -2.12
N PHE A 398 -16.58 4.67 -1.22
CA PHE A 398 -15.20 4.51 -0.82
C PHE A 398 -14.69 3.14 -1.25
N ALA A 399 -13.63 3.11 -2.06
CA ALA A 399 -12.96 1.90 -2.47
C ALA A 399 -11.52 1.87 -1.92
N PHE A 400 -11.13 0.77 -1.28
CA PHE A 400 -9.76 0.54 -0.80
C PHE A 400 -9.24 -0.79 -1.30
N HIS A 401 -8.04 -0.80 -1.89
CA HIS A 401 -7.31 -2.03 -2.19
C HIS A 401 -6.09 -2.17 -1.26
N ALA A 402 -6.16 -3.14 -0.35
CA ALA A 402 -5.08 -3.51 0.57
C ALA A 402 -4.09 -4.43 -0.14
N THR A 403 -2.89 -3.92 -0.43
CA THR A 403 -1.88 -4.66 -1.18
C THR A 403 -0.79 -5.27 -0.30
N ALA A 404 -0.91 -5.20 1.02
CA ALA A 404 0.07 -5.74 1.96
C ALA A 404 0.41 -7.23 1.73
N ALA A 405 -0.53 -8.02 1.18
CA ALA A 405 -0.34 -9.42 0.80
C ALA A 405 0.41 -9.64 -0.53
N HIS A 406 0.52 -8.60 -1.36
CA HIS A 406 1.17 -8.65 -2.67
C HIS A 406 2.70 -8.81 -2.54
N PHE A 407 3.29 -9.76 -3.25
CA PHE A 407 4.75 -9.94 -3.30
C PHE A 407 5.47 -8.84 -4.13
N PRO A 408 6.75 -8.54 -3.90
CA PRO A 408 7.50 -8.83 -2.71
C PRO A 408 6.88 -8.07 -1.54
N GLY A 409 6.86 -8.70 -0.38
CA GLY A 409 6.24 -8.18 0.84
C GLY A 409 7.10 -8.50 2.05
N ASP A 410 7.10 -7.57 3.01
CA ASP A 410 7.79 -7.72 4.29
C ASP A 410 6.75 -7.66 5.42
N PRO A 411 6.53 -8.76 6.17
CA PRO A 411 5.62 -8.73 7.31
C PRO A 411 6.21 -7.88 8.45
N VAL A 412 5.36 -7.06 9.08
CA VAL A 412 5.73 -6.24 10.25
C VAL A 412 5.33 -6.95 11.55
N TYR A 413 5.82 -6.49 12.69
CA TYR A 413 5.36 -7.02 13.98
C TYR A 413 3.86 -6.72 14.18
N PRO A 414 3.06 -7.65 14.76
CA PRO A 414 3.46 -8.94 15.33
C PRO A 414 3.43 -10.10 14.33
N PHE A 415 3.17 -9.83 13.05
CA PHE A 415 2.81 -10.85 12.07
C PHE A 415 3.93 -11.87 11.88
N TYR A 416 5.15 -11.47 11.50
CA TYR A 416 6.29 -12.34 11.09
C TYR A 416 6.74 -13.52 11.99
N ARG A 417 6.05 -13.82 13.09
CA ARG A 417 6.35 -14.88 14.07
C ARG A 417 5.24 -15.95 14.15
N ARG A 418 4.23 -15.91 13.29
CA ARG A 418 3.01 -16.71 13.46
C ARG A 418 3.03 -18.01 12.66
N TYR A 419 3.54 -17.98 11.43
CA TYR A 419 3.43 -19.07 10.47
C TYR A 419 4.78 -19.60 9.99
N VAL A 420 5.76 -18.73 9.81
CA VAL A 420 7.10 -19.18 9.39
C VAL A 420 7.90 -19.68 10.59
N SER A 421 8.50 -20.86 10.47
CA SER A 421 9.31 -21.46 11.53
C SER A 421 10.50 -20.57 11.92
N ALA A 422 10.76 -20.46 13.22
CA ALA A 422 11.93 -19.77 13.75
C ALA A 422 13.27 -20.40 13.32
N SER A 423 13.26 -21.67 12.88
CA SER A 423 14.44 -22.36 12.35
C SER A 423 14.86 -21.89 10.95
N GLU A 424 13.98 -21.21 10.20
CA GLU A 424 14.35 -20.65 8.90
C GLU A 424 15.34 -19.47 9.06
N PRO A 425 16.26 -19.27 8.09
CA PRO A 425 17.11 -18.09 8.07
C PRO A 425 16.30 -16.78 8.08
N LEU A 426 16.84 -15.73 8.69
CA LEU A 426 16.17 -14.45 8.87
C LEU A 426 15.64 -13.86 7.55
N GLU A 427 16.41 -13.97 6.47
CA GLU A 427 16.04 -13.50 5.14
C GLU A 427 14.78 -14.21 4.62
N ARG A 428 14.60 -15.48 4.99
CA ARG A 428 13.41 -16.29 4.71
C ARG A 428 12.32 -16.17 5.78
N ARG A 429 12.38 -15.17 6.65
CA ARG A 429 11.33 -14.91 7.63
C ARG A 429 10.73 -13.53 7.47
N LEU A 430 11.47 -12.63 6.83
CA LEU A 430 11.15 -11.21 6.80
C LEU A 430 10.86 -10.68 5.40
N ARG A 431 11.13 -11.46 4.34
CA ARG A 431 10.96 -10.97 2.99
C ARG A 431 10.52 -12.04 2.02
N MET A 432 9.32 -11.85 1.48
CA MET A 432 8.88 -12.54 0.28
C MET A 432 9.52 -11.85 -0.92
N HIS A 433 10.27 -12.60 -1.72
CA HIS A 433 10.98 -12.08 -2.90
C HIS A 433 10.40 -12.66 -4.19
N PHE A 434 10.69 -11.99 -5.31
CA PHE A 434 10.68 -12.63 -6.64
C PHE A 434 11.78 -13.69 -6.70
N ALA A 435 11.58 -14.84 -6.05
CA ALA A 435 12.47 -15.96 -6.26
C ALA A 435 12.05 -16.64 -7.57
N PRO A 436 12.95 -16.77 -8.57
CA PRO A 436 12.69 -17.69 -9.65
C PRO A 436 12.52 -19.07 -9.03
N VAL A 437 11.34 -19.66 -9.22
CA VAL A 437 11.07 -21.03 -8.82
C VAL A 437 11.76 -21.95 -9.83
N ALA A 438 13.08 -21.99 -9.77
CA ALA A 438 13.88 -22.94 -10.53
C ALA A 438 14.22 -24.10 -9.60
N PRO A 439 13.86 -25.36 -9.96
CA PRO A 439 14.24 -26.53 -9.19
C PRO A 439 15.75 -26.53 -8.91
N GLY A 440 16.13 -26.57 -7.63
CA GLY A 440 17.54 -26.63 -7.21
C GLY A 440 18.28 -25.29 -7.12
N ALA A 441 17.63 -24.13 -7.33
CA ALA A 441 18.27 -22.83 -7.10
C ALA A 441 18.64 -22.65 -5.61
N LYS A 442 19.91 -22.32 -5.35
CA LYS A 442 20.38 -22.02 -3.98
C LYS A 442 19.58 -20.85 -3.40
N GLY A 443 18.89 -21.08 -2.29
CA GLY A 443 18.07 -20.05 -1.65
C GLY A 443 16.62 -20.00 -2.11
N ALA A 444 16.19 -20.87 -3.06
CA ALA A 444 14.78 -20.96 -3.45
C ALA A 444 13.90 -21.40 -2.27
N TRP A 445 12.69 -20.83 -2.23
CA TRP A 445 11.66 -21.21 -1.28
C TRP A 445 11.10 -22.59 -1.61
N ASN A 446 10.89 -23.42 -0.59
CA ASN A 446 9.95 -24.53 -0.71
C ASN A 446 8.52 -23.98 -0.62
N ARG A 447 7.54 -24.78 -1.05
CA ARG A 447 6.11 -24.40 -1.01
C ARG A 447 5.68 -23.96 0.39
N GLU A 448 6.04 -24.74 1.40
CA GLU A 448 5.69 -24.49 2.81
C GLU A 448 6.18 -23.12 3.32
N GLY A 449 7.44 -22.76 3.07
CA GLY A 449 7.97 -21.46 3.51
C GLY A 449 7.37 -20.28 2.75
N ALA A 450 7.07 -20.45 1.46
CA ALA A 450 6.40 -19.42 0.67
C ALA A 450 4.93 -19.22 1.12
N GLU A 451 4.22 -20.31 1.39
CA GLU A 451 2.87 -20.28 1.95
C GLU A 451 2.86 -19.66 3.35
N GLY A 452 3.82 -20.03 4.22
CA GLY A 452 3.94 -19.45 5.55
C GLY A 452 4.16 -17.93 5.51
N LEU A 453 5.05 -17.43 4.64
CA LEU A 453 5.24 -15.99 4.47
C LEU A 453 4.00 -15.29 3.90
N TYR A 454 3.34 -15.92 2.92
CA TYR A 454 2.08 -15.41 2.38
C TYR A 454 1.02 -15.29 3.49
N ASP A 455 0.90 -16.29 4.34
CA ASP A 455 -0.02 -16.31 5.48
C ASP A 455 0.30 -15.17 6.49
N GLU A 456 1.58 -14.83 6.70
CA GLU A 456 1.97 -13.65 7.50
C GLU A 456 1.50 -12.33 6.89
N LEU A 457 1.70 -12.18 5.59
CA LEU A 457 1.30 -10.98 4.87
C LEU A 457 -0.24 -10.89 4.77
N LEU A 458 -0.93 -12.03 4.69
CA LEU A 458 -2.38 -12.10 4.66
C LEU A 458 -2.99 -11.73 6.02
N ALA A 459 -2.41 -12.20 7.13
CA ALA A 459 -2.81 -11.78 8.47
C ALA A 459 -2.59 -10.27 8.70
N GLN A 460 -1.55 -9.70 8.10
CA GLN A 460 -1.30 -8.25 8.10
C GLN A 460 -2.36 -7.49 7.30
N ALA A 461 -2.70 -7.96 6.09
CA ALA A 461 -3.75 -7.37 5.26
C ALA A 461 -5.14 -7.48 5.93
N ASP A 462 -5.45 -8.61 6.56
CA ASP A 462 -6.64 -8.82 7.38
C ASP A 462 -6.73 -7.79 8.51
N ALA A 463 -5.63 -7.51 9.21
CA ALA A 463 -5.59 -6.48 10.24
C ALA A 463 -5.81 -5.06 9.69
N GLN A 464 -5.34 -4.75 8.46
CA GLN A 464 -5.66 -3.48 7.80
C GLN A 464 -7.17 -3.36 7.58
N VAL A 465 -7.81 -4.41 7.06
CA VAL A 465 -9.27 -4.46 6.89
C VAL A 465 -9.99 -4.32 8.23
N GLY A 466 -9.54 -5.05 9.25
CA GLY A 466 -10.07 -4.96 10.61
C GLY A 466 -10.05 -3.53 11.17
N THR A 467 -8.96 -2.79 10.94
CA THR A 467 -8.82 -1.39 11.36
C THR A 467 -9.91 -0.50 10.73
N LEU A 468 -10.18 -0.66 9.43
CA LEU A 468 -11.21 0.10 8.74
C LEU A 468 -12.62 -0.25 9.23
N LEU A 469 -12.91 -1.55 9.35
CA LEU A 469 -14.21 -2.03 9.82
C LEU A 469 -14.49 -1.58 11.27
N ASP A 470 -13.49 -1.64 12.14
CA ASP A 470 -13.62 -1.21 13.53
C ASP A 470 -13.80 0.31 13.65
N ALA A 471 -13.19 1.11 12.77
CA ALA A 471 -13.45 2.55 12.70
C ALA A 471 -14.89 2.86 12.24
N LEU A 472 -15.43 2.10 11.28
CA LEU A 472 -16.83 2.20 10.89
C LEU A 472 -17.78 1.81 12.03
N ARG A 473 -17.44 0.78 12.83
CA ARG A 473 -18.21 0.38 14.02
C ARG A 473 -18.15 1.47 15.09
N ALA A 474 -16.96 1.97 15.40
CA ALA A 474 -16.76 3.01 16.41
C ALA A 474 -17.44 4.34 16.05
N SER A 475 -17.56 4.66 14.76
CA SER A 475 -18.29 5.84 14.27
C SER A 475 -19.80 5.62 14.13
N GLY A 476 -20.30 4.40 14.36
CA GLY A 476 -21.72 4.05 14.18
C GLY A 476 -22.17 4.04 12.72
N ARG A 477 -21.24 3.93 11.76
CA ARG A 477 -21.51 3.91 10.31
C ARG A 477 -21.51 2.51 9.69
N TYR A 478 -20.99 1.51 10.42
CA TYR A 478 -20.93 0.13 9.96
C TYR A 478 -22.32 -0.42 9.59
N ASP A 479 -23.32 -0.29 10.48
CA ASP A 479 -24.64 -0.89 10.29
C ASP A 479 -25.41 -0.32 9.09
N ASP A 480 -25.21 0.95 8.76
CA ASP A 480 -25.90 1.60 7.63
C ASP A 480 -25.13 1.54 6.31
N ALA A 481 -23.89 1.05 6.33
CA ALA A 481 -23.09 0.93 5.13
C ALA A 481 -23.47 -0.32 4.33
N LEU A 482 -23.50 -0.20 3.00
CA LEU A 482 -23.31 -1.33 2.10
C LEU A 482 -21.81 -1.61 2.03
N ILE A 483 -21.38 -2.79 2.49
CA ILE A 483 -19.95 -3.15 2.50
C ILE A 483 -19.76 -4.38 1.62
N VAL A 484 -18.90 -4.27 0.62
CA VAL A 484 -18.42 -5.39 -0.20
C VAL A 484 -16.97 -5.64 0.15
N LEU A 485 -16.67 -6.86 0.58
CA LEU A 485 -15.31 -7.34 0.82
C LEU A 485 -14.99 -8.38 -0.25
N MET A 486 -13.88 -8.21 -0.95
CA MET A 486 -13.48 -9.09 -2.04
C MET A 486 -11.97 -9.27 -2.13
N SER A 487 -11.52 -10.23 -2.94
CA SER A 487 -10.17 -10.20 -3.52
C SER A 487 -10.21 -10.09 -5.03
N ASP A 488 -9.18 -9.46 -5.60
CA ASP A 488 -9.02 -9.31 -7.04
C ASP A 488 -8.59 -10.63 -7.70
N HIS A 489 -7.80 -11.43 -6.99
CA HIS A 489 -7.36 -12.77 -7.36
C HIS A 489 -6.85 -13.57 -6.16
N GLY A 490 -6.37 -14.80 -6.41
CA GLY A 490 -5.64 -15.64 -5.46
C GLY A 490 -4.13 -15.64 -5.70
N GLU A 491 -3.43 -16.65 -5.19
CA GLU A 491 -1.96 -16.74 -5.22
C GLU A 491 -1.51 -18.20 -5.39
N SER A 492 -0.42 -18.42 -6.13
CA SER A 492 0.10 -19.76 -6.36
C SER A 492 1.60 -19.89 -6.09
N PHE A 493 1.98 -21.04 -5.53
CA PHE A 493 3.36 -21.29 -5.13
C PHE A 493 3.92 -22.38 -6.02
N HIS A 494 4.50 -22.00 -7.16
CA HIS A 494 4.93 -22.90 -8.26
C HIS A 494 6.08 -23.87 -7.92
N ALA A 495 6.39 -24.12 -6.64
CA ALA A 495 7.53 -24.94 -6.19
C ALA A 495 7.47 -26.40 -6.67
N ASP A 496 6.28 -26.86 -7.06
CA ASP A 496 5.97 -28.20 -7.58
C ASP A 496 5.73 -28.24 -9.10
N ARG A 497 5.87 -27.11 -9.80
CA ARG A 497 5.58 -26.98 -11.25
C ARG A 497 6.80 -26.47 -12.02
N PRO A 498 7.78 -27.35 -12.31
CA PRO A 498 9.01 -26.97 -12.99
C PRO A 498 8.78 -26.54 -14.44
N ASP A 499 7.66 -26.93 -15.06
CA ASP A 499 7.23 -26.42 -16.36
C ASP A 499 6.92 -24.93 -16.31
N LEU A 500 6.54 -24.41 -15.13
CA LEU A 500 6.33 -22.99 -14.86
C LEU A 500 7.62 -22.27 -14.40
N ALA A 501 8.76 -22.98 -14.33
CA ALA A 501 10.02 -22.42 -13.88
C ALA A 501 10.52 -21.30 -14.81
N GLY A 502 10.69 -20.10 -14.25
CA GLY A 502 11.11 -18.91 -15.01
C GLY A 502 9.97 -18.02 -15.51
N ALA A 503 8.70 -18.42 -15.32
CA ALA A 503 7.60 -17.47 -15.34
C ALA A 503 7.81 -16.43 -14.21
N THR A 504 7.73 -15.15 -14.55
CA THR A 504 7.53 -14.05 -13.58
C THR A 504 6.05 -13.68 -13.75
N SER A 505 5.20 -13.51 -12.74
CA SER A 505 5.39 -13.47 -11.30
C SER A 505 4.18 -14.14 -10.65
N VAL A 506 4.39 -15.24 -9.91
CA VAL A 506 3.63 -15.80 -8.76
C VAL A 506 2.08 -15.98 -8.85
N HIS A 507 1.32 -15.12 -9.54
CA HIS A 507 -0.12 -15.28 -9.83
C HIS A 507 -0.44 -14.93 -11.30
N GLY A 508 -1.56 -15.45 -11.81
CA GLY A 508 -2.02 -15.24 -13.19
C GLY A 508 -1.35 -16.16 -14.22
N ALA A 509 -0.64 -17.19 -13.79
CA ALA A 509 0.04 -18.14 -14.68
C ALA A 509 -0.86 -19.32 -15.09
N ARG A 510 -2.00 -19.54 -14.45
CA ARG A 510 -2.94 -20.60 -14.86
C ARG A 510 -4.38 -20.23 -14.52
N LEU A 511 -5.29 -20.95 -15.17
CA LEU A 511 -6.69 -20.95 -14.81
C LEU A 511 -6.94 -22.07 -13.79
N GLY A 512 -7.42 -21.70 -12.61
CA GLY A 512 -7.75 -22.66 -11.56
C GLY A 512 -8.00 -22.02 -10.20
N ASP A 513 -8.45 -22.81 -9.23
CA ASP A 513 -8.93 -22.31 -7.94
C ASP A 513 -7.88 -21.52 -7.15
N GLU A 514 -6.61 -21.91 -7.15
CA GLU A 514 -5.58 -21.19 -6.36
C GLU A 514 -5.41 -19.72 -6.78
N GLU A 515 -5.65 -19.39 -8.06
CA GLU A 515 -5.43 -18.05 -8.61
C GLU A 515 -6.74 -17.34 -8.97
N ASN A 516 -7.77 -18.08 -9.40
CA ASN A 516 -9.03 -17.49 -9.86
C ASN A 516 -10.12 -17.47 -8.79
N ARG A 517 -10.08 -18.33 -7.76
CA ARG A 517 -11.12 -18.33 -6.72
C ARG A 517 -10.84 -17.20 -5.73
N ILE A 518 -11.80 -16.33 -5.54
CA ILE A 518 -11.66 -15.10 -4.76
C ILE A 518 -12.58 -15.07 -3.56
N LEU A 519 -12.22 -14.25 -2.58
CA LEU A 519 -13.14 -13.83 -1.53
C LEU A 519 -14.20 -12.92 -2.16
N LEU A 520 -15.47 -13.14 -1.83
CA LEU A 520 -16.54 -12.19 -2.13
C LEU A 520 -17.62 -12.29 -1.06
N ALA A 521 -17.80 -11.23 -0.29
CA ALA A 521 -18.82 -11.12 0.73
C ALA A 521 -19.51 -9.76 0.67
N VAL A 522 -20.83 -9.75 0.86
CA VAL A 522 -21.65 -8.54 0.81
C VAL A 522 -22.44 -8.41 2.10
N LYS A 523 -22.20 -7.31 2.83
CA LYS A 523 -22.99 -6.88 3.97
C LYS A 523 -23.94 -5.78 3.53
N LEU A 524 -25.24 -6.05 3.63
CA LEU A 524 -26.28 -5.09 3.26
C LEU A 524 -26.43 -4.01 4.35
N PRO A 525 -26.86 -2.78 3.99
CA PRO A 525 -27.17 -1.75 4.97
C PRO A 525 -28.38 -2.18 5.83
N GLY A 526 -28.44 -1.67 7.06
CA GLY A 526 -29.50 -1.95 8.03
C GLY A 526 -30.89 -1.74 7.43
N GLY A 527 -31.84 -2.60 7.83
CA GLY A 527 -33.21 -2.58 7.31
C GLY A 527 -33.42 -3.33 5.99
N ARG A 528 -32.35 -3.86 5.36
CA ARG A 528 -32.45 -4.73 4.16
C ARG A 528 -32.34 -6.24 4.45
N GLY A 529 -32.28 -6.62 5.74
CA GLY A 529 -32.06 -7.99 6.18
C GLY A 529 -30.59 -8.42 6.11
N ALA A 530 -30.26 -9.55 6.76
CA ALA A 530 -28.89 -10.08 6.82
C ALA A 530 -28.48 -10.88 5.56
N GLY A 531 -29.40 -11.13 4.63
CA GLY A 531 -29.21 -12.06 3.52
C GLY A 531 -29.19 -13.54 3.98
N PRO A 532 -28.85 -14.49 3.09
CA PRO A 532 -28.83 -15.92 3.42
C PRO A 532 -27.59 -16.37 4.20
N GLY A 533 -26.64 -15.48 4.51
CA GLY A 533 -25.36 -15.80 5.18
C GLY A 533 -24.34 -16.46 4.26
N GLN A 534 -24.76 -17.44 3.45
CA GLN A 534 -23.94 -18.02 2.38
C GLN A 534 -24.76 -18.23 1.09
N VAL A 535 -24.09 -18.07 -0.04
CA VAL A 535 -24.62 -18.36 -1.38
C VAL A 535 -23.66 -19.29 -2.10
N ASP A 536 -24.12 -20.49 -2.41
CA ASP A 536 -23.40 -21.48 -3.21
C ASP A 536 -23.80 -21.44 -4.69
N ALA A 537 -23.59 -20.27 -5.31
CA ALA A 537 -23.80 -20.04 -6.73
C ALA A 537 -22.52 -19.47 -7.35
N LEU A 538 -22.31 -19.73 -8.64
CA LEU A 538 -21.25 -19.07 -9.39
C LEU A 538 -21.46 -17.55 -9.27
N ALA A 539 -20.46 -16.86 -8.74
CA ALA A 539 -20.36 -15.41 -8.77
C ALA A 539 -19.05 -15.03 -9.45
N ARG A 540 -19.04 -13.94 -10.20
CA ARG A 540 -17.87 -13.54 -10.99
C ARG A 540 -17.51 -12.11 -10.61
N LEU A 541 -16.22 -11.77 -10.66
CA LEU A 541 -15.78 -10.42 -10.27
C LEU A 541 -16.49 -9.31 -11.06
N VAL A 542 -16.83 -9.56 -12.32
CA VAL A 542 -17.60 -8.64 -13.19
C VAL A 542 -19.03 -8.39 -12.69
N ASP A 543 -19.58 -9.25 -11.84
CA ASP A 543 -20.94 -9.16 -11.29
C ASP A 543 -21.05 -8.15 -10.13
N VAL A 544 -19.92 -7.77 -9.52
CA VAL A 544 -19.88 -6.87 -8.35
C VAL A 544 -20.33 -5.44 -8.72
N GLY A 545 -19.84 -4.88 -9.82
CA GLY A 545 -20.22 -3.53 -10.27
C GLY A 545 -21.74 -3.37 -10.48
N PRO A 546 -22.40 -4.23 -11.28
CA PRO A 546 -23.86 -4.23 -11.44
C PRO A 546 -24.61 -4.41 -10.12
N THR A 547 -24.09 -5.24 -9.21
CA THR A 547 -24.67 -5.45 -7.87
C THR A 547 -24.65 -4.16 -7.04
N LEU A 548 -23.53 -3.43 -7.03
CA LEU A 548 -23.40 -2.16 -6.31
C LEU A 548 -24.37 -1.11 -6.85
N LEU A 549 -24.55 -1.05 -8.17
CA LEU A 549 -25.49 -0.12 -8.82
C LEU A 549 -26.94 -0.44 -8.48
N GLU A 550 -27.37 -1.70 -8.62
CA GLU A 550 -28.75 -2.11 -8.27
C GLU A 550 -29.05 -1.84 -6.79
N LEU A 551 -28.15 -2.25 -5.88
CA LEU A 551 -28.35 -2.03 -4.45
C LEU A 551 -28.36 -0.53 -4.08
N SER A 552 -27.70 0.32 -4.88
CA SER A 552 -27.69 1.77 -4.65
C SER A 552 -28.81 2.51 -5.40
N GLY A 553 -29.66 1.81 -6.15
CA GLY A 553 -30.74 2.41 -6.95
C GLY A 553 -30.24 3.21 -8.15
N LEU A 554 -29.06 2.88 -8.68
CA LEU A 554 -28.43 3.54 -9.81
C LEU A 554 -28.60 2.73 -11.10
N SER A 555 -28.57 3.42 -12.24
CA SER A 555 -28.67 2.80 -13.57
C SER A 555 -27.50 1.85 -13.84
N LEU A 556 -27.82 0.65 -14.36
CA LEU A 556 -26.83 -0.35 -14.75
C LEU A 556 -25.93 0.11 -15.90
N LEU A 557 -24.78 -0.54 -16.06
CA LEU A 557 -23.84 -0.28 -17.15
C LEU A 557 -24.37 -0.87 -18.48
N PRO A 558 -24.26 -0.14 -19.60
CA PRO A 558 -24.61 -0.67 -20.91
C PRO A 558 -23.61 -1.74 -21.35
N GLU A 559 -24.13 -2.78 -22.02
CA GLU A 559 -23.33 -3.89 -22.57
C GLU A 559 -22.43 -4.60 -21.55
N SER A 560 -22.86 -4.63 -20.28
CA SER A 560 -22.22 -5.38 -19.19
C SER A 560 -22.24 -6.87 -19.48
N ASP A 561 -21.10 -7.55 -19.29
CA ASP A 561 -21.03 -9.02 -19.23
C ASP A 561 -21.42 -9.55 -17.83
N GLY A 562 -21.20 -8.70 -16.81
CA GLY A 562 -21.64 -8.95 -15.45
C GLY A 562 -23.14 -8.77 -15.27
N ALA A 563 -23.70 -9.48 -14.31
CA ALA A 563 -25.09 -9.34 -13.87
C ALA A 563 -25.15 -9.13 -12.35
N SER A 564 -26.18 -8.44 -11.88
CA SER A 564 -26.34 -8.19 -10.45
C SER A 564 -26.60 -9.48 -9.66
N LEU A 565 -25.91 -9.62 -8.53
CA LEU A 565 -26.06 -10.67 -7.53
C LEU A 565 -27.15 -10.35 -6.49
N ALA A 566 -27.79 -9.18 -6.58
CA ALA A 566 -28.84 -8.78 -5.62
C ALA A 566 -29.99 -9.80 -5.48
N PRO A 567 -30.46 -10.48 -6.54
CA PRO A 567 -31.41 -11.59 -6.39
C PRO A 567 -30.91 -12.70 -5.46
N LEU A 568 -29.64 -13.12 -5.61
CA LEU A 568 -29.04 -14.16 -4.76
C LEU A 568 -28.95 -13.72 -3.30
N LEU A 569 -28.67 -12.43 -3.05
CA LEU A 569 -28.69 -11.84 -1.69
C LEU A 569 -30.09 -11.82 -1.07
N ARG A 570 -31.15 -11.87 -1.88
CA ARG A 570 -32.55 -12.01 -1.43
C ARG A 570 -33.00 -13.48 -1.33
N GLY A 571 -32.12 -14.44 -1.61
CA GLY A 571 -32.45 -15.87 -1.64
C GLY A 571 -33.18 -16.32 -2.90
N GLU A 572 -33.20 -15.49 -3.94
CA GLU A 572 -33.80 -15.82 -5.24
C GLU A 572 -32.78 -16.56 -6.13
N ALA A 573 -33.24 -17.54 -6.91
CA ALA A 573 -32.39 -18.22 -7.87
C ALA A 573 -32.03 -17.29 -9.05
N ARG A 574 -30.75 -17.24 -9.42
CA ARG A 574 -30.25 -16.48 -10.56
C ARG A 574 -29.21 -17.32 -11.32
N PRO A 575 -29.56 -17.95 -12.44
CA PRO A 575 -28.54 -18.55 -13.30
C PRO A 575 -27.68 -17.44 -13.91
N LEU A 576 -26.37 -17.56 -13.73
CA LEU A 576 -25.39 -16.69 -14.37
C LEU A 576 -24.75 -17.42 -15.54
N ALA A 577 -24.30 -16.65 -16.54
CA ALA A 577 -23.52 -17.21 -17.63
C ALA A 577 -22.18 -17.74 -17.10
N PRO A 578 -21.52 -18.66 -17.82
CA PRO A 578 -20.17 -19.09 -17.49
C PRO A 578 -19.22 -17.90 -17.33
N LEU A 579 -18.16 -18.12 -16.56
CA LEU A 579 -17.02 -17.22 -16.48
C LEU A 579 -16.16 -17.40 -17.71
N TYR A 580 -15.87 -16.32 -18.42
CA TYR A 580 -14.71 -16.27 -19.33
C TYR A 580 -13.49 -15.84 -18.53
N ALA A 581 -12.38 -16.54 -18.69
CA ALA A 581 -11.12 -16.20 -18.03
C ALA A 581 -9.92 -16.28 -18.96
N GLU A 582 -8.87 -15.56 -18.59
CA GLU A 582 -7.59 -15.56 -19.27
C GLU A 582 -6.46 -15.64 -18.24
N THR A 583 -5.37 -16.32 -18.57
CA THR A 583 -4.13 -16.14 -17.81
C THR A 583 -3.57 -14.75 -18.06
N GLY A 584 -2.68 -14.26 -17.20
CA GLY A 584 -1.89 -13.06 -17.41
C GLY A 584 -0.86 -13.25 -18.51
N TYR A 585 0.28 -13.83 -18.19
CA TYR A 585 1.21 -14.30 -19.21
C TYR A 585 1.98 -15.49 -18.69
N THR A 586 2.11 -16.48 -19.54
CA THR A 586 2.75 -17.76 -19.26
C THR A 586 3.93 -17.87 -20.20
N HIS A 587 5.15 -17.89 -19.68
CA HIS A 587 6.34 -18.19 -20.47
C HIS A 587 6.58 -17.27 -21.65
N VAL A 588 6.80 -15.99 -21.39
CA VAL A 588 7.08 -15.11 -22.50
C VAL A 588 8.30 -15.63 -23.27
N SER A 589 8.10 -15.77 -24.59
CA SER A 589 9.10 -16.24 -25.54
C SER A 589 10.51 -15.83 -25.11
N PRO A 590 11.46 -16.77 -24.98
CA PRO A 590 12.86 -16.46 -24.69
C PRO A 590 13.48 -15.42 -25.65
N GLU A 591 12.83 -15.19 -26.80
CA GLU A 591 13.20 -14.19 -27.81
C GLU A 591 12.88 -12.75 -27.38
N VAL A 592 11.86 -12.54 -26.53
CA VAL A 592 11.40 -11.21 -26.05
C VAL A 592 12.04 -10.85 -24.72
N PHE A 593 12.50 -11.84 -23.96
CA PHE A 593 13.17 -11.68 -22.68
C PHE A 593 14.64 -12.07 -22.78
N ASP A 594 15.48 -11.06 -22.90
CA ASP A 594 16.90 -11.17 -23.24
C ASP A 594 17.64 -12.19 -22.36
N PRO A 595 18.31 -13.21 -22.95
CA PRO A 595 19.26 -14.07 -22.23
C PRO A 595 20.44 -13.29 -21.59
N GLY A 596 20.72 -12.08 -22.05
CA GLY A 596 21.66 -11.10 -21.48
C GLY A 596 21.11 -10.26 -20.32
N HIS A 597 19.87 -10.54 -19.88
CA HIS A 597 19.17 -9.88 -18.78
C HIS A 597 20.08 -9.64 -17.56
N TRP A 598 20.11 -8.40 -17.08
CA TRP A 598 20.89 -8.03 -15.91
C TRP A 598 20.38 -8.76 -14.66
N PRO A 599 21.24 -9.50 -13.91
CA PRO A 599 20.82 -10.30 -12.76
C PRO A 599 20.09 -9.52 -11.64
N GLY A 600 20.21 -8.19 -11.61
CA GLY A 600 19.61 -7.31 -10.60
C GLY A 600 18.23 -6.75 -10.95
N ALA A 601 17.72 -6.94 -12.17
CA ALA A 601 16.38 -6.51 -12.57
C ALA A 601 15.37 -7.67 -12.54
N PRO A 602 14.07 -7.43 -12.34
CA PRO A 602 13.05 -8.43 -12.66
C PRO A 602 13.16 -8.79 -14.14
N ARG A 603 13.15 -10.08 -14.50
CA ARG A 603 13.20 -10.55 -15.91
C ARG A 603 12.26 -9.77 -16.82
N THR A 604 11.14 -9.29 -16.28
CA THR A 604 10.11 -8.55 -17.00
C THR A 604 10.47 -7.14 -17.44
N PHE A 605 11.56 -6.52 -16.96
CA PHE A 605 11.77 -5.08 -17.20
C PHE A 605 11.97 -4.72 -18.68
N ASP A 606 12.55 -5.62 -19.47
CA ASP A 606 12.79 -5.42 -20.91
C ASP A 606 11.49 -5.43 -21.73
N ALA A 607 10.40 -6.00 -21.18
CA ALA A 607 9.08 -5.93 -21.79
C ALA A 607 8.37 -4.60 -21.60
N TYR A 608 8.91 -3.69 -20.78
CA TYR A 608 8.30 -2.40 -20.51
C TYR A 608 9.10 -1.27 -21.16
N ARG A 609 8.36 -0.28 -21.65
CA ARG A 609 8.91 1.00 -22.10
C ARG A 609 8.48 2.11 -21.14
N LEU A 610 9.27 3.18 -21.12
CA LEU A 610 8.91 4.38 -20.39
C LEU A 610 8.54 5.51 -21.34
N ARG A 611 7.37 6.10 -21.10
CA ARG A 611 6.94 7.30 -21.81
C ARG A 611 7.67 8.56 -21.30
N PRO A 612 7.77 9.62 -22.12
CA PRO A 612 8.40 10.89 -21.71
C PRO A 612 7.77 11.54 -20.46
N ASP A 613 6.49 11.26 -20.19
CA ASP A 613 5.76 11.75 -19.01
C ASP A 613 5.95 10.87 -17.77
N GLY A 614 6.78 9.83 -17.85
CA GLY A 614 7.11 8.94 -16.74
C GLY A 614 6.12 7.79 -16.54
N VAL A 615 5.17 7.57 -17.43
CA VAL A 615 4.32 6.36 -17.39
C VAL A 615 5.14 5.15 -17.85
N VAL A 616 5.14 4.08 -17.04
CA VAL A 616 5.69 2.77 -17.42
C VAL A 616 4.56 1.96 -18.04
N GLU A 617 4.79 1.42 -19.23
CA GLU A 617 3.79 0.63 -19.96
C GLU A 617 4.45 -0.52 -20.73
N MET A 618 3.70 -1.57 -21.01
CA MET A 618 4.19 -2.71 -21.78
C MET A 618 4.52 -2.30 -23.22
N GLY A 619 5.68 -2.73 -23.72
CA GLY A 619 6.12 -2.53 -25.08
C GLY A 619 5.19 -3.20 -26.10
N ASP A 620 5.29 -2.77 -27.36
CA ASP A 620 4.37 -3.26 -28.38
C ASP A 620 4.58 -4.73 -28.72
N GLU A 621 5.85 -5.13 -28.87
CA GLU A 621 6.29 -6.50 -29.11
C GLU A 621 5.94 -7.42 -27.94
N ALA A 622 6.32 -7.04 -26.71
CA ALA A 622 6.00 -7.79 -25.51
C ALA A 622 4.49 -7.98 -25.32
N GLY A 623 3.69 -6.93 -25.53
CA GLY A 623 2.23 -7.05 -25.44
C GLY A 623 1.64 -7.97 -26.50
N THR A 624 2.23 -8.03 -27.70
CA THR A 624 1.80 -8.97 -28.75
C THR A 624 2.16 -10.41 -28.38
N ALA A 625 3.37 -10.64 -27.87
CA ALA A 625 3.83 -11.95 -27.40
C ALA A 625 2.97 -12.46 -26.24
N VAL A 626 2.73 -11.62 -25.24
CA VAL A 626 1.83 -11.93 -24.11
C VAL A 626 0.48 -12.37 -24.61
N LEU A 627 -0.17 -11.61 -25.49
CA LEU A 627 -1.51 -11.94 -26.00
C LEU A 627 -1.57 -13.25 -26.79
N ARG A 628 -0.49 -13.63 -27.47
CA ARG A 628 -0.39 -14.89 -28.24
C ARG A 628 -0.33 -16.12 -27.33
N GLU A 629 0.25 -15.98 -26.15
CA GLU A 629 0.58 -17.10 -25.25
C GLU A 629 -0.44 -17.29 -24.13
N LYS A 630 -1.44 -16.41 -23.99
CA LYS A 630 -2.45 -16.52 -22.94
C LYS A 630 -3.29 -17.76 -23.15
N ASP A 631 -3.44 -18.52 -22.07
CA ASP A 631 -4.51 -19.50 -21.99
C ASP A 631 -5.84 -18.74 -21.87
N THR A 632 -6.85 -19.22 -22.58
CA THR A 632 -8.23 -18.74 -22.44
C THR A 632 -9.10 -19.88 -21.95
N GLY A 633 -10.10 -19.58 -21.13
CA GLY A 633 -10.95 -20.64 -20.60
C GLY A 633 -12.35 -20.19 -20.25
N ALA A 634 -13.22 -21.18 -20.11
CA ALA A 634 -14.57 -21.03 -19.63
C ALA A 634 -14.78 -21.88 -18.38
N PHE A 635 -15.54 -21.35 -17.42
CA PHE A 635 -15.84 -22.03 -16.17
C PHE A 635 -17.31 -21.86 -15.79
N ASP A 636 -18.01 -22.96 -15.57
CA ASP A 636 -19.45 -22.99 -15.24
C ASP A 636 -19.73 -23.06 -13.73
N GLY A 637 -18.68 -23.00 -12.90
CA GLY A 637 -18.79 -23.20 -11.45
C GLY A 637 -18.43 -24.60 -10.97
N GLN A 638 -18.16 -25.54 -11.88
CA GLN A 638 -17.80 -26.94 -11.58
C GLN A 638 -16.62 -27.45 -12.43
N ARG A 639 -16.57 -27.06 -13.71
CA ARG A 639 -15.57 -27.56 -14.66
C ARG A 639 -14.94 -26.41 -15.44
N TRP A 640 -13.65 -26.56 -15.73
CA TRP A 640 -12.87 -25.66 -16.58
C TRP A 640 -12.68 -26.28 -17.96
N VAL A 641 -12.97 -25.53 -19.02
CA VAL A 641 -12.47 -25.80 -20.37
C VAL A 641 -11.43 -24.75 -20.68
N VAL A 642 -10.21 -25.17 -21.04
CA VAL A 642 -9.06 -24.29 -21.21
C VAL A 642 -8.38 -24.57 -22.54
N ASP A 643 -8.21 -23.54 -23.34
CA ASP A 643 -7.48 -23.52 -24.59
C ASP A 643 -6.08 -22.93 -24.39
N ARG A 644 -5.07 -23.73 -24.73
CA ARG A 644 -3.66 -23.39 -24.53
C ARG A 644 -2.93 -23.27 -25.88
N PRO A 645 -2.49 -22.06 -26.28
CA PRO A 645 -1.66 -21.88 -27.46
C PRO A 645 -0.38 -22.73 -27.37
N GLN A 646 0.02 -23.34 -28.49
CA GLN A 646 1.24 -24.14 -28.60
C GLN A 646 2.27 -23.42 -29.48
N ALA A 647 3.55 -23.76 -29.32
CA ALA A 647 4.65 -23.14 -30.07
C ALA A 647 4.56 -23.38 -31.59
N ASP A 648 3.90 -24.45 -32.02
CA ASP A 648 3.65 -24.76 -33.45
C ASP A 648 2.43 -24.02 -34.04
N GLY A 649 1.79 -23.16 -33.26
CA GLY A 649 0.59 -22.40 -33.64
C GLY A 649 -0.73 -23.17 -33.45
N SER A 650 -0.69 -24.44 -33.03
CA SER A 650 -1.90 -25.18 -32.65
C SER A 650 -2.44 -24.71 -31.30
N VAL A 651 -3.70 -25.05 -31.01
CA VAL A 651 -4.33 -24.81 -29.71
C VAL A 651 -4.67 -26.15 -29.08
N ARG A 652 -4.15 -26.39 -27.87
CA ARG A 652 -4.46 -27.58 -27.09
C ARG A 652 -5.60 -27.27 -26.12
N ARG A 653 -6.78 -27.85 -26.37
CA ARG A 653 -7.90 -27.81 -25.42
C ARG A 653 -7.73 -28.87 -24.34
N THR A 654 -7.94 -28.47 -23.09
CA THR A 654 -8.01 -29.37 -21.92
C THR A 654 -9.25 -29.07 -21.10
N CYS A 655 -9.78 -30.08 -20.43
CA CYS A 655 -10.88 -29.93 -19.49
C CYS A 655 -10.45 -30.46 -18.11
N MET A 656 -10.86 -29.74 -17.05
CA MET A 656 -10.63 -30.12 -15.66
C MET A 656 -11.96 -30.12 -14.90
N GLY A 657 -12.22 -31.14 -14.09
CA GLY A 657 -13.51 -31.37 -13.43
C GLY A 657 -14.27 -32.54 -14.08
N ASP A 658 -15.59 -32.51 -14.06
CA ASP A 658 -16.41 -33.50 -14.78
C ASP A 658 -16.48 -33.15 -16.27
N CYS A 659 -15.66 -33.82 -17.07
CA CYS A 659 -15.51 -33.54 -18.49
C CYS A 659 -16.32 -34.47 -19.39
N ALA A 660 -17.17 -35.32 -18.82
CA ALA A 660 -18.04 -36.19 -19.58
C ALA A 660 -19.40 -35.53 -19.84
N GLY A 661 -19.99 -35.82 -21.00
CA GLY A 661 -21.38 -35.45 -21.30
C GLY A 661 -21.58 -34.08 -21.96
N PRO A 662 -22.86 -33.69 -22.18
CA PRO A 662 -23.24 -32.56 -23.02
C PRO A 662 -22.88 -31.19 -22.44
N ASP A 663 -22.81 -31.05 -21.11
CA ASP A 663 -22.51 -29.77 -20.46
C ASP A 663 -21.08 -29.30 -20.73
N ALA A 664 -20.11 -30.23 -20.73
CA ALA A 664 -18.72 -29.92 -21.05
C ALA A 664 -18.56 -29.49 -22.52
N LEU A 665 -19.33 -30.08 -23.44
CA LEU A 665 -19.38 -29.66 -24.83
C LEU A 665 -20.03 -28.29 -24.98
N ALA A 666 -21.16 -28.04 -24.31
CA ALA A 666 -21.84 -26.74 -24.33
C ALA A 666 -20.95 -25.62 -23.76
N LEU A 667 -20.14 -25.90 -22.73
CA LEU A 667 -19.18 -24.95 -22.19
C LEU A 667 -18.02 -24.67 -23.17
N ALA A 668 -17.58 -25.70 -23.90
CA ALA A 668 -16.57 -25.55 -24.95
C ALA A 668 -17.10 -24.74 -26.14
N ASP A 669 -18.32 -25.03 -26.61
CA ASP A 669 -19.00 -24.28 -27.67
C ASP A 669 -19.24 -22.82 -27.24
N TRP A 670 -19.59 -22.59 -25.97
CA TRP A 670 -19.71 -21.24 -25.41
C TRP A 670 -18.38 -20.48 -25.44
N LEU A 671 -17.26 -21.15 -25.10
CA LEU A 671 -15.94 -20.55 -25.19
C LEU A 671 -15.59 -20.18 -26.64
N ASP A 672 -15.91 -21.05 -27.60
CA ASP A 672 -15.70 -20.80 -29.03
C ASP A 672 -16.50 -19.57 -29.51
N ASP A 673 -17.79 -19.48 -29.17
CA ASP A 673 -18.63 -18.32 -29.50
C ASP A 673 -18.14 -17.01 -28.82
N VAL A 674 -17.65 -17.07 -27.58
CA VAL A 674 -17.04 -15.90 -26.93
C VAL A 674 -15.77 -15.47 -27.68
N ARG A 675 -14.95 -16.43 -28.14
CA ARG A 675 -13.72 -16.15 -28.89
C ARG A 675 -14.00 -15.62 -30.29
N GLU A 676 -15.00 -16.12 -30.99
CA GLU A 676 -15.43 -15.58 -32.30
C GLU A 676 -15.95 -14.14 -32.19
N ARG A 677 -16.63 -13.82 -31.07
CA ARG A 677 -17.09 -12.45 -30.78
C ARG A 677 -16.00 -11.56 -30.20
N ALA A 678 -14.95 -12.14 -29.64
CA ALA A 678 -13.78 -11.39 -29.22
C ALA A 678 -13.08 -10.86 -30.48
N PRO A 679 -12.87 -9.53 -30.62
CA PRO A 679 -12.19 -9.01 -31.78
C PRO A 679 -10.83 -9.70 -31.93
N GLU A 680 -10.58 -10.30 -33.09
CA GLU A 680 -9.28 -10.90 -33.44
C GLU A 680 -8.17 -9.91 -33.07
N SER A 681 -7.12 -10.45 -32.47
CA SER A 681 -5.89 -9.76 -32.07
C SER A 681 -5.39 -8.77 -33.12
N ALA A 682 -5.80 -7.51 -33.06
CA ALA A 682 -5.22 -6.42 -33.84
C ALA A 682 -5.69 -5.07 -33.30
N SER A 683 -4.82 -4.38 -32.56
CA SER A 683 -4.32 -3.05 -32.94
C SER A 683 -5.29 -2.06 -33.62
N ARG A 684 -6.56 -1.97 -33.24
CA ARG A 684 -7.37 -0.79 -33.58
C ARG A 684 -6.85 0.37 -32.76
N ARG A 685 -5.90 1.13 -33.34
CA ARG A 685 -5.63 2.51 -32.92
C ARG A 685 -6.99 3.18 -32.81
N VAL A 686 -7.35 3.63 -31.60
CA VAL A 686 -8.54 4.45 -31.42
C VAL A 686 -8.36 5.68 -32.30
N ALA A 687 -9.12 5.76 -33.40
CA ALA A 687 -9.16 6.92 -34.27
C ALA A 687 -9.65 8.11 -33.44
N GLY A 688 -8.77 9.08 -33.20
CA GLY A 688 -9.03 10.23 -32.36
C GLY A 688 -7.95 10.54 -31.33
N HIS A 689 -6.93 9.68 -31.16
CA HIS A 689 -5.75 10.05 -30.38
C HIS A 689 -4.81 10.90 -31.25
N VAL A 690 -4.51 12.12 -30.80
CA VAL A 690 -3.47 12.95 -31.40
C VAL A 690 -2.15 12.21 -31.25
N ASP A 691 -1.65 11.70 -32.36
CA ASP A 691 -0.32 11.14 -32.45
C ASP A 691 0.67 12.32 -32.45
N ASP A 692 1.13 12.77 -31.28
CA ASP A 692 2.25 13.72 -31.19
C ASP A 692 3.57 13.09 -31.71
N ARG A 693 3.54 11.82 -32.16
CA ARG A 693 4.64 11.14 -32.80
C ARG A 693 4.71 11.53 -34.29
N ASN A 694 5.19 12.74 -34.61
CA ASN A 694 5.98 13.02 -35.85
C ASN A 694 6.29 14.50 -36.19
N ASP A 695 6.24 15.48 -35.27
CA ASP A 695 6.79 16.81 -35.60
C ASP A 695 8.22 17.02 -35.04
N PRO A 696 9.29 16.88 -35.86
CA PRO A 696 10.65 17.19 -35.44
C PRO A 696 10.94 18.70 -35.32
N ARG A 697 9.94 19.58 -35.41
CA ARG A 697 10.13 21.04 -35.49
C ARG A 697 9.28 21.85 -34.51
N THR A 698 9.26 21.52 -33.22
CA THR A 698 9.03 22.57 -32.20
C THR A 698 9.58 22.22 -30.81
N PRO A 699 10.63 22.89 -30.30
CA PRO A 699 10.93 22.90 -28.87
C PRO A 699 9.97 23.90 -28.20
N GLY A 700 8.75 23.47 -27.90
CA GLY A 700 7.69 24.37 -27.46
C GLY A 700 6.83 23.79 -26.34
N ASN A 701 7.29 23.92 -25.10
CA ASN A 701 6.47 24.19 -23.91
C ASN A 701 5.11 23.46 -23.79
N VAL A 702 5.08 22.14 -23.90
CA VAL A 702 3.94 21.37 -23.39
C VAL A 702 4.12 21.22 -21.87
N ARG A 703 3.52 22.14 -21.11
CA ARG A 703 3.36 21.94 -19.67
C ARG A 703 2.49 20.68 -19.48
N PRO A 704 2.95 19.67 -18.73
CA PRO A 704 2.06 18.58 -18.36
C PRO A 704 0.93 19.19 -17.50
N PRO A 705 -0.28 18.60 -17.47
CA PRO A 705 -1.27 18.94 -16.47
C PRO A 705 -0.77 18.46 -15.08
N GLN A 706 0.25 19.12 -14.54
CA GLN A 706 0.78 18.94 -13.19
C GLN A 706 -0.09 19.70 -12.17
N ARG A 707 -1.38 19.39 -12.13
CA ARG A 707 -2.21 19.64 -10.93
C ARG A 707 -2.51 18.32 -10.23
N LEU A 708 -1.46 17.54 -9.94
CA LEU A 708 -1.53 16.33 -9.11
C LEU A 708 -0.31 16.29 -8.18
N LEU A 709 -0.21 17.26 -7.28
CA LEU A 709 0.61 17.20 -6.06
C LEU A 709 0.00 18.06 -4.93
N ARG A 710 -1.30 18.36 -5.00
CA ARG A 710 -2.01 19.05 -3.92
C ARG A 710 -3.41 18.47 -3.78
N VAL A 711 -3.54 17.44 -2.95
CA VAL A 711 -4.64 17.35 -1.98
C VAL A 711 -4.08 16.60 -0.77
N TRP A 712 -3.77 17.34 0.29
CA TRP A 712 -3.53 16.78 1.62
C TRP A 712 -4.79 17.05 2.46
N PRO A 713 -5.27 16.12 3.30
CA PRO A 713 -6.43 16.36 4.15
C PRO A 713 -6.11 17.49 5.14
N GLY A 714 -6.83 18.63 5.06
CA GLY A 714 -6.72 19.69 6.08
C GLY A 714 -6.81 21.14 5.61
N GLN A 715 -7.03 21.43 4.32
CA GLN A 715 -7.29 22.81 3.87
C GLN A 715 -8.80 23.01 3.62
N PRO A 716 -9.47 23.93 4.33
CA PRO A 716 -10.84 24.29 3.99
C PRO A 716 -10.85 24.99 2.62
N GLN A 717 -11.79 24.59 1.76
CA GLN A 717 -11.99 25.19 0.45
C GLN A 717 -12.37 26.67 0.59
N GLY A 718 -11.71 27.55 -0.18
CA GLY A 718 -12.22 28.90 -0.41
C GLY A 718 -11.14 29.98 -0.58
N ALA A 719 -10.90 30.39 -1.82
CA ALA A 719 -10.80 31.79 -2.28
C ALA A 719 -10.08 31.81 -3.63
N ALA A 720 -10.85 32.02 -4.70
CA ALA A 720 -10.31 32.45 -5.98
C ALA A 720 -9.69 33.84 -5.79
N HIS A 721 -8.43 34.03 -6.19
CA HIS A 721 -7.86 35.37 -6.36
C HIS A 721 -7.23 35.53 -7.76
N PRO A 722 -7.40 36.72 -8.38
CA PRO A 722 -7.26 36.93 -9.81
C PRO A 722 -5.80 37.08 -10.24
N GLN A 723 -5.54 36.76 -11.52
CA GLN A 723 -4.23 36.97 -12.16
C GLN A 723 -3.77 38.43 -12.11
N PRO A 724 -2.47 38.72 -11.92
CA PRO A 724 -1.92 40.01 -12.28
C PRO A 724 -1.61 40.05 -13.78
N ARG A 725 -2.09 41.12 -14.43
CA ARG A 725 -1.71 41.51 -15.80
C ARG A 725 -0.26 42.01 -15.79
N GLY A 726 0.50 41.58 -16.81
CA GLY A 726 1.46 42.35 -17.61
C GLY A 726 2.62 43.10 -16.92
N GLY A 727 3.84 42.81 -17.40
CA GLY A 727 5.07 43.53 -17.12
C GLY A 727 6.29 42.71 -17.51
#